data_AF-A0A166PBL3-F1
#
_entry.id   AF-A0A166PBL3-F1
#
_cell.length_a   1.000
_cell.length_b   1.000
_cell.length_c   1.000
_cell.angle_alpha   90.00
_cell.angle_beta   90.00
_cell.angle_gamma   90.00
#
_symmetry.space_group_name_H-M   'P 1'
#
loop_
_entity.id
_entity.type
_entity.pdbx_description
1 polymer ?
#
loop_
_entity_poly.entity_id
_entity_poly.type
_entity_poly.pdbx_seq_one_letter_code
_entity_poly.pdbx_strand_id
1 'polypeptide(L)'
;MPSQTDPNTFFLTEQEVERIGKTVQDRLKKCSDLVDHVREPRDAHSVISQATGASLMLDMSTMTQNTDRESKLPVVAVGSTYPPSTVSLRDLQPMKLAELRLDTHHRGRRLTVKRASPVVTLAARSWTVVQDEEGETERLELCLHNSRHGEDILELASSLTIKEPYFTLTDQSEVTLRVDHPSDLVICRKELATSPSMPSTNTIGYAETENIAEMEEIARNCKDMGNTALKNKDLQLAWERYTDGLKIARQGFVFDTNPTLARDLSRNRAYVNLLLNRLDEAVFDAKAALSGQNDNQSSKDLDAKAYFRAGCAAYQQGEYKEARSFFEKQSRLRPDDKSSSVQLERVSSRIHEKETGVYNLRRMKAGLSQISQLVDAANFTRKTEVKDSKGRGRGLFATEDIPAGEIVICEKAFTFESTPNTAITYDARDGRIRVSPIGLIASTTQKLLDNPSQIDKVMDLYGDYQGDGGVKVSRTDEGPIVDVFRVHDIVSRNAFGVCHQQGNDGTNSKTRTGLWIWAAYINHSCVANTEKENIGDIMILRAARPIATGEEILISYAESSDYDERQAALMTTWGFECGCALCTAEKADGSLTRKKRRELAGEAEELVKRVEWNKAKRLTIAKAQRLARDIENTYDGERYRGLPRVATQRIREWLTRARPQL
;
A
#
# COMPACT_ATOMS: atom_id res chain seq x y z
N MET A 1 4.96 15.71 35.73
CA MET A 1 6.09 15.76 34.78
C MET A 1 5.92 14.57 33.87
N PRO A 2 5.50 14.75 32.61
CA PRO A 2 5.21 13.62 31.73
C PRO A 2 6.51 12.88 31.43
N SER A 3 6.48 11.57 31.66
CA SER A 3 7.58 10.65 31.39
C SER A 3 7.96 10.72 29.92
N GLN A 4 9.25 10.91 29.64
CA GLN A 4 9.79 10.81 28.28
C GLN A 4 9.46 9.42 27.72
N THR A 5 8.49 9.43 26.81
CA THR A 5 8.02 8.34 25.97
C THR A 5 8.83 8.34 24.67
N ASP A 6 8.94 7.14 24.10
CA ASP A 6 9.61 6.76 22.84
C ASP A 6 10.01 7.93 21.90
N PRO A 7 11.31 8.11 21.56
CA PRO A 7 11.80 9.22 20.72
C PRO A 7 11.17 9.30 19.31
N ASN A 8 10.35 8.32 18.93
CA ASN A 8 9.59 8.28 17.68
C ASN A 8 8.10 8.67 17.82
N THR A 9 7.62 9.08 19.00
CA THR A 9 6.22 9.48 19.16
C THR A 9 6.06 10.97 18.85
N PHE A 10 5.49 11.27 17.68
CA PHE A 10 5.03 12.62 17.36
C PHE A 10 3.83 12.99 18.23
N PHE A 11 4.04 13.85 19.21
CA PHE A 11 2.96 14.45 20.00
C PHE A 11 2.51 15.74 19.32
N LEU A 12 1.34 15.70 18.67
CA LEU A 12 0.63 16.93 18.34
C LEU A 12 0.18 17.60 19.63
N THR A 13 0.42 18.90 19.74
CA THR A 13 -0.15 19.68 20.85
C THR A 13 -1.68 19.71 20.75
N GLU A 14 -2.39 19.81 21.88
CA GLU A 14 -3.85 19.96 21.87
C GLU A 14 -4.30 21.14 21.01
N GLN A 15 -3.53 22.23 21.01
CA GLN A 15 -3.74 23.40 20.15
C GLN A 15 -3.62 23.07 18.66
N GLU A 16 -2.66 22.24 18.26
CA GLU A 16 -2.52 21.81 16.86
C GLU A 16 -3.64 20.86 16.45
N VAL A 17 -4.07 19.95 17.33
CA VAL A 17 -5.21 19.07 17.09
C VAL A 17 -6.48 19.89 16.87
N GLU A 18 -6.76 20.84 17.76
CA GLU A 18 -7.92 21.74 17.65
C GLU A 18 -7.85 22.60 16.38
N ARG A 19 -6.67 23.15 16.06
CA ARG A 19 -6.45 23.94 14.84
C ARG A 19 -6.75 23.12 13.58
N ILE A 20 -6.21 21.90 13.49
CA ILE A 20 -6.43 21.01 12.33
C ILE A 20 -7.93 20.68 12.22
N GLY A 21 -8.56 20.28 13.32
CA GLY A 21 -9.98 19.93 13.32
C GLY A 21 -10.87 21.11 12.91
N LYS A 22 -10.60 22.29 13.47
CA LYS A 22 -11.33 23.52 13.13
C LYS A 22 -11.18 23.88 11.65
N THR A 23 -9.98 23.81 11.08
CA THR A 23 -9.76 24.09 9.66
C THR A 23 -10.59 23.18 8.76
N VAL A 24 -10.63 21.87 9.03
CA VAL A 24 -11.42 20.93 8.21
C VAL A 24 -12.92 21.13 8.41
N GLN A 25 -13.37 21.35 9.65
CA GLN A 25 -14.79 21.60 9.94
C GLN A 25 -15.29 22.90 9.30
N ASP A 26 -14.51 23.99 9.38
CA ASP A 26 -14.83 25.26 8.74
C ASP A 26 -14.91 25.11 7.21
N ARG A 27 -14.00 24.32 6.61
CA ARG A 27 -14.05 23.98 5.18
C ARG A 27 -15.33 23.24 4.83
N LEU A 28 -15.66 22.16 5.56
CA LEU A 28 -16.85 21.35 5.29
C LEU A 28 -18.14 22.17 5.45
N LYS A 29 -18.18 23.07 6.44
CA LYS A 29 -19.30 24.00 6.62
C LYS A 29 -19.44 24.93 5.42
N LYS A 30 -18.35 25.57 4.97
CA LYS A 30 -18.38 26.43 3.78
C LYS A 30 -18.80 25.67 2.52
N CYS A 31 -18.30 24.44 2.33
CA CYS A 31 -18.74 23.55 1.26
C CYS A 31 -20.26 23.37 1.30
N SER A 32 -20.81 23.01 2.47
CA SER A 32 -22.26 22.83 2.67
C SER A 32 -23.07 24.12 2.43
N ASP A 33 -22.54 25.29 2.78
CA ASP A 33 -23.21 26.58 2.58
C ASP A 33 -23.23 27.00 1.10
N LEU A 34 -22.27 26.53 0.32
CA LEU A 34 -22.04 26.92 -1.07
C LEU A 34 -22.40 25.80 -2.07
N VAL A 35 -23.05 24.73 -1.64
CA VAL A 35 -23.51 23.64 -2.52
C VAL A 35 -24.29 24.22 -3.70
N ASP A 36 -24.06 23.65 -4.89
CA ASP A 36 -24.70 24.01 -6.16
C ASP A 36 -24.45 25.45 -6.67
N HIS A 37 -23.65 26.26 -5.97
CA HIS A 37 -23.29 27.59 -6.43
C HIS A 37 -22.50 27.51 -7.74
N VAL A 38 -22.85 28.36 -8.70
CA VAL A 38 -22.23 28.38 -10.02
C VAL A 38 -20.79 28.86 -9.91
N ARG A 39 -19.88 28.20 -10.64
CA ARG A 39 -18.48 28.64 -10.74
C ARG A 39 -18.40 30.09 -11.22
N GLU A 40 -17.63 30.90 -10.51
CA GLU A 40 -17.22 32.22 -10.97
C GLU A 40 -15.92 32.12 -11.80
N PRO A 41 -15.83 32.78 -12.97
CA PRO A 41 -14.60 32.81 -13.75
C PRO A 41 -13.44 33.42 -12.97
N ARG A 42 -12.24 32.86 -13.14
CA ARG A 42 -11.01 33.36 -12.51
C ARG A 42 -10.10 34.03 -13.53
N ASP A 43 -9.34 35.02 -13.08
CA ASP A 43 -8.26 35.60 -13.88
C ASP A 43 -7.15 34.56 -14.11
N ALA A 44 -7.00 34.11 -15.35
CA ALA A 44 -6.04 33.09 -15.72
C ALA A 44 -4.60 33.46 -15.33
N HIS A 45 -4.22 34.73 -15.47
CA HIS A 45 -2.87 35.19 -15.13
C HIS A 45 -2.59 35.03 -13.64
N SER A 46 -3.54 35.43 -12.77
CA SER A 46 -3.44 35.28 -11.32
C SER A 46 -3.25 33.82 -10.90
N VAL A 47 -4.07 32.90 -11.39
CA VAL A 47 -4.04 31.48 -10.97
C VAL A 47 -2.76 30.80 -11.46
N ILE A 48 -2.35 31.06 -12.70
CA ILE A 48 -1.10 30.51 -13.26
C ILE A 48 0.12 31.08 -12.53
N SER A 49 0.12 32.37 -12.20
CA SER A 49 1.20 33.00 -11.43
C SER A 49 1.31 32.39 -10.04
N GLN A 50 0.18 32.10 -9.38
CA GLN A 50 0.14 31.42 -8.08
C GLN A 50 0.78 30.04 -8.15
N ALA A 51 0.42 29.22 -9.14
CA ALA A 51 1.00 27.89 -9.35
C ALA A 51 2.51 27.96 -9.65
N THR A 52 2.91 28.90 -10.51
CA THR A 52 4.32 29.12 -10.87
C THR A 52 5.16 29.52 -9.65
N GLY A 53 4.66 30.45 -8.83
CA GLY A 53 5.32 30.87 -7.61
C GLY A 53 5.43 29.74 -6.58
N ALA A 54 4.37 28.96 -6.39
CA ALA A 54 4.37 27.81 -5.48
C ALA A 54 5.35 26.71 -5.92
N SER A 55 5.39 26.39 -7.22
CA SER A 55 6.35 25.44 -7.79
C SER A 55 7.78 25.91 -7.57
N LEU A 56 8.08 27.18 -7.88
CA LEU A 56 9.42 27.73 -7.72
C LEU A 56 9.86 27.74 -6.25
N MET A 57 8.97 28.06 -5.31
CA MET A 57 9.26 27.99 -3.87
C MET A 57 9.58 26.56 -3.43
N LEU A 58 8.90 25.55 -3.97
CA LEU A 58 9.22 24.15 -3.67
C LEU A 58 10.61 23.79 -4.19
N ASP A 59 10.93 24.14 -5.45
CA ASP A 59 12.24 23.89 -6.05
C ASP A 59 13.36 24.59 -5.27
N MET A 60 13.17 25.84 -4.86
CA MET A 60 14.14 26.54 -4.00
C MET A 60 14.28 25.88 -2.63
N SER A 61 13.19 25.33 -2.08
CA SER A 61 13.19 24.67 -0.78
C SER A 61 13.86 23.29 -0.82
N THR A 62 13.84 22.59 -1.96
CA THR A 62 14.55 21.31 -2.14
C THR A 62 16.04 21.53 -2.35
N MET A 63 16.45 22.62 -3.00
CA MET A 63 17.86 22.98 -3.21
C MET A 63 18.58 23.46 -1.94
N THR A 64 17.87 23.91 -0.91
CA THR A 64 18.44 24.49 0.33
C THR A 64 18.56 23.50 1.50
N GLN A 65 18.27 22.21 1.30
CA GLN A 65 18.24 21.20 2.39
C GLN A 65 19.63 20.74 2.83
N ASN A 66 20.29 21.58 3.63
CA ASN A 66 21.28 21.20 4.63
C ASN A 66 21.15 22.20 5.78
N THR A 67 20.21 21.97 6.70
CA THR A 67 20.18 22.35 8.14
C THR A 67 18.72 22.39 8.65
N ASP A 68 18.46 21.60 9.69
CA ASP A 68 17.41 21.76 10.70
C ASP A 68 16.01 22.20 10.25
N ARG A 69 15.27 21.32 9.56
CA ARG A 69 13.82 21.27 9.77
C ARG A 69 13.52 20.24 10.85
N GLU A 70 13.05 20.70 12.01
CA GLU A 70 12.13 19.91 12.83
C GLU A 70 11.03 19.38 11.88
N SER A 71 11.04 18.08 11.61
CA SER A 71 10.25 17.45 10.55
C SER A 71 8.76 17.44 10.91
N LYS A 72 8.05 18.54 10.69
CA LYS A 72 6.59 18.55 10.81
C LYS A 72 5.99 17.66 9.74
N LEU A 73 5.32 16.58 10.16
CA LEU A 73 4.59 15.68 9.26
C LEU A 73 3.54 16.47 8.47
N PRO A 74 3.35 16.17 7.18
CA PRO A 74 2.32 16.81 6.38
C PRO A 74 0.93 16.50 6.95
N VAL A 75 0.02 17.47 6.91
CA VAL A 75 -1.38 17.29 7.32
C VAL A 75 -2.24 17.12 6.07
N VAL A 76 -3.07 16.08 6.07
CA VAL A 76 -3.98 15.70 4.99
C VAL A 76 -5.38 15.54 5.57
N ALA A 77 -6.35 16.30 5.08
CA ALA A 77 -7.74 16.09 5.43
C ALA A 77 -8.33 15.01 4.50
N VAL A 78 -8.72 13.88 5.08
CA VAL A 78 -9.56 12.89 4.38
C VAL A 78 -10.98 13.45 4.41
N GLY A 79 -11.41 13.97 3.26
CA GLY A 79 -12.73 14.59 3.10
C GLY A 79 -13.87 13.57 3.13
N SER A 80 -15.07 14.02 2.77
CA SER A 80 -16.23 13.13 2.57
C SER A 80 -15.89 12.10 1.49
N THR A 81 -15.98 10.82 1.83
CA THR A 81 -15.73 9.71 0.91
C THR A 81 -16.81 9.63 -0.16
N TYR A 82 -16.41 9.34 -1.38
CA TYR A 82 -17.30 9.10 -2.52
C TYR A 82 -16.80 7.89 -3.32
N PRO A 83 -17.64 7.24 -4.14
CA PRO A 83 -17.21 6.10 -4.94
C PRO A 83 -16.47 6.51 -6.22
N PRO A 84 -15.50 5.70 -6.68
CA PRO A 84 -14.81 5.91 -7.95
C PRO A 84 -15.78 5.86 -9.14
N SER A 85 -15.41 6.52 -10.23
CA SER A 85 -16.14 6.46 -11.49
C SER A 85 -16.02 5.08 -12.13
N THR A 86 -17.17 4.39 -12.23
CA THR A 86 -17.28 3.05 -12.81
C THR A 86 -17.74 3.05 -14.28
N VAL A 87 -18.02 4.22 -14.83
CA VAL A 87 -18.56 4.41 -16.20
C VAL A 87 -17.41 4.61 -17.19
N SER A 88 -17.45 3.98 -18.37
CA SER A 88 -16.44 4.21 -19.42
C SER A 88 -16.55 5.62 -20.03
N LEU A 89 -15.46 6.16 -20.57
CA LEU A 89 -15.44 7.51 -21.16
C LEU A 89 -16.45 7.71 -22.29
N ARG A 90 -16.71 6.66 -23.08
CA ARG A 90 -17.63 6.70 -24.23
C ARG A 90 -19.08 6.95 -23.82
N ASP A 91 -19.43 6.59 -22.59
CA ASP A 91 -20.79 6.65 -22.07
C ASP A 91 -21.05 7.95 -21.27
N LEU A 92 -20.01 8.78 -21.10
CA LEU A 92 -20.08 10.06 -20.38
C LEU A 92 -20.32 11.24 -21.33
N GLN A 93 -21.17 12.17 -20.92
CA GLN A 93 -21.51 13.35 -21.70
C GLN A 93 -20.48 14.48 -21.48
N PRO A 94 -19.97 15.13 -22.55
CA PRO A 94 -19.04 16.26 -22.40
C PRO A 94 -19.64 17.44 -21.62
N MET A 95 -18.82 18.11 -20.82
CA MET A 95 -19.13 19.36 -20.13
C MET A 95 -17.94 20.34 -20.17
N LYS A 96 -18.22 21.61 -19.88
CA LYS A 96 -17.25 22.72 -19.83
C LYS A 96 -16.96 23.17 -18.40
N LEU A 97 -15.88 23.95 -18.19
CA LEU A 97 -15.59 24.51 -16.87
C LEU A 97 -16.68 25.46 -16.38
N ALA A 98 -17.29 26.23 -17.29
CA ALA A 98 -18.37 27.15 -16.96
C ALA A 98 -19.63 26.47 -16.39
N GLU A 99 -19.80 25.15 -16.59
CA GLU A 99 -20.92 24.37 -16.07
C GLU A 99 -20.69 23.84 -14.64
N LEU A 100 -19.49 24.04 -14.06
CA LEU A 100 -19.15 23.52 -12.74
C LEU A 100 -19.98 24.20 -11.64
N ARG A 101 -20.41 23.37 -10.70
CA ARG A 101 -21.11 23.76 -9.47
C ARG A 101 -20.33 23.36 -8.23
N LEU A 102 -20.28 24.23 -7.24
CA LEU A 102 -19.47 24.02 -6.05
C LEU A 102 -20.03 22.89 -5.18
N ASP A 103 -19.12 22.14 -4.58
CA ASP A 103 -19.34 20.93 -3.78
C ASP A 103 -20.20 19.86 -4.50
N THR A 104 -20.09 19.83 -5.84
CA THR A 104 -20.92 18.97 -6.69
C THR A 104 -20.08 17.96 -7.46
N HIS A 105 -20.50 16.70 -7.42
CA HIS A 105 -19.94 15.62 -8.23
C HIS A 105 -20.79 15.48 -9.50
N HIS A 106 -20.24 15.86 -10.65
CA HIS A 106 -20.99 15.94 -11.91
C HIS A 106 -21.11 14.56 -12.56
N ARG A 107 -21.87 13.65 -11.92
CA ARG A 107 -22.06 12.26 -12.35
C ARG A 107 -22.61 12.17 -13.78
N GLY A 108 -22.15 11.20 -14.55
CA GLY A 108 -22.50 11.05 -15.98
C GLY A 108 -21.86 12.08 -16.93
N ARG A 109 -21.01 12.99 -16.44
CA ARG A 109 -20.32 14.00 -17.25
C ARG A 109 -18.82 13.70 -17.39
N ARG A 110 -18.18 14.28 -18.40
CA ARG A 110 -16.71 14.28 -18.56
C ARG A 110 -16.20 15.66 -18.95
N LEU A 111 -15.05 16.04 -18.43
CA LEU A 111 -14.42 17.34 -18.66
C LEU A 111 -13.01 17.16 -19.22
N THR A 112 -12.77 17.64 -20.43
CA THR A 112 -11.46 17.57 -21.09
C THR A 112 -10.71 18.89 -20.90
N VAL A 113 -9.48 18.81 -20.42
CA VAL A 113 -8.65 19.97 -20.09
C VAL A 113 -7.18 19.77 -20.49
N LYS A 114 -6.45 20.87 -20.65
CA LYS A 114 -5.01 20.90 -20.90
C LYS A 114 -4.29 21.56 -19.74
N ARG A 115 -3.10 21.06 -19.40
CA ARG A 115 -2.26 21.68 -18.37
C ARG A 115 -1.80 23.06 -18.83
N ALA A 116 -1.99 24.07 -18.00
CA ALA A 116 -1.70 25.48 -18.26
C ALA A 116 -0.59 26.07 -17.36
N SER A 117 -0.11 25.32 -16.35
CA SER A 117 0.98 25.73 -15.46
C SER A 117 1.93 24.58 -15.11
N PRO A 118 3.07 24.85 -14.44
CA PRO A 118 3.84 23.81 -13.76
C PRO A 118 3.02 23.03 -12.73
N VAL A 119 3.49 21.85 -12.30
CA VAL A 119 2.86 21.08 -11.23
C VAL A 119 3.53 21.39 -9.90
N VAL A 120 2.71 21.60 -8.87
CA VAL A 120 3.15 21.76 -7.48
C VAL A 120 3.04 20.40 -6.80
N THR A 121 4.18 19.72 -6.61
CA THR A 121 4.25 18.36 -6.06
C THR A 121 4.42 18.39 -4.53
N LEU A 122 3.39 17.98 -3.79
CA LEU A 122 3.43 17.84 -2.32
C LEU A 122 3.44 16.36 -1.92
N ALA A 123 3.73 16.08 -0.65
CA ALA A 123 3.94 14.71 -0.16
C ALA A 123 2.76 13.74 -0.37
N ALA A 124 1.52 14.24 -0.32
CA ALA A 124 0.29 13.45 -0.41
C ALA A 124 -0.67 13.91 -1.52
N ARG A 125 -0.30 14.96 -2.25
CA ARG A 125 -1.14 15.59 -3.28
C ARG A 125 -0.28 16.34 -4.27
N SER A 126 -0.79 16.51 -5.47
CA SER A 126 -0.19 17.37 -6.48
C SER A 126 -1.26 18.22 -7.13
N TRP A 127 -0.92 19.42 -7.54
CA TRP A 127 -1.90 20.30 -8.18
C TRP A 127 -1.28 21.16 -9.27
N THR A 128 -2.12 21.54 -10.22
CA THR A 128 -1.74 22.39 -11.36
C THR A 128 -2.94 23.23 -11.80
N VAL A 129 -2.72 24.16 -12.71
CA VAL A 129 -3.80 24.89 -13.39
C VAL A 129 -4.07 24.20 -14.72
N VAL A 130 -5.35 23.99 -15.01
CA VAL A 130 -5.81 23.42 -16.25
C VAL A 130 -6.73 24.39 -16.99
N GLN A 131 -6.80 24.25 -18.30
CA GLN A 131 -7.59 25.08 -19.19
C GLN A 131 -8.49 24.21 -20.07
N ASP A 132 -9.75 24.59 -20.25
CA ASP A 132 -10.64 23.93 -21.22
C ASP A 132 -10.51 24.52 -22.63
N GLU A 133 -11.36 24.09 -23.56
CA GLU A 133 -11.33 24.55 -24.95
C GLU A 133 -11.76 26.01 -25.14
N GLU A 134 -12.50 26.59 -24.18
CA GLU A 134 -12.96 27.98 -24.22
C GLU A 134 -11.94 28.95 -23.62
N GLY A 135 -10.83 28.42 -23.08
CA GLY A 135 -9.78 29.21 -22.48
C GLY A 135 -10.01 29.51 -21.00
N GLU A 136 -11.10 29.01 -20.40
CA GLU A 136 -11.36 29.11 -18.97
C GLU A 136 -10.32 28.29 -18.20
N THR A 137 -9.85 28.82 -17.08
CA THR A 137 -8.84 28.14 -16.25
C THR A 137 -9.37 27.77 -14.88
N GLU A 138 -8.95 26.62 -14.36
CA GLU A 138 -9.25 26.22 -13.00
C GLU A 138 -8.11 25.41 -12.37
N ARG A 139 -8.08 25.36 -11.04
CA ARG A 139 -7.16 24.51 -10.28
C ARG A 139 -7.61 23.04 -10.35
N LEU A 140 -6.69 22.12 -10.63
CA LEU A 140 -6.86 20.67 -10.55
C LEU A 140 -5.93 20.10 -9.47
N GLU A 141 -6.47 19.32 -8.54
CA GLU A 141 -5.76 18.67 -7.44
C GLU A 141 -5.96 17.15 -7.50
N LEU A 142 -4.84 16.39 -7.50
CA LEU A 142 -4.79 14.95 -7.29
C LEU A 142 -4.39 14.65 -5.85
N CYS A 143 -5.14 13.78 -5.17
CA CYS A 143 -4.93 13.44 -3.77
C CYS A 143 -4.61 11.95 -3.58
N LEU A 144 -3.68 11.61 -2.68
CA LEU A 144 -3.35 10.25 -2.21
C LEU A 144 -2.79 9.26 -3.26
N HIS A 145 -2.82 9.58 -4.55
CA HIS A 145 -2.33 8.74 -5.65
C HIS A 145 -1.63 9.57 -6.75
N ASN A 146 -0.86 10.59 -6.36
CA ASN A 146 -0.27 11.56 -7.28
C ASN A 146 0.92 11.06 -8.12
N SER A 147 1.49 9.89 -7.81
CA SER A 147 2.62 9.32 -8.55
C SER A 147 2.29 7.98 -9.19
N ARG A 148 2.82 7.77 -10.39
CA ARG A 148 2.83 6.49 -11.09
C ARG A 148 4.25 6.15 -11.51
N HIS A 149 4.74 4.98 -11.10
CA HIS A 149 6.11 4.51 -11.35
C HIS A 149 7.23 5.50 -10.97
N GLY A 150 7.00 6.33 -9.94
CA GLY A 150 7.99 7.27 -9.41
C GLY A 150 7.96 8.67 -10.04
N GLU A 151 7.07 8.91 -11.01
CA GLU A 151 6.85 10.22 -11.62
C GLU A 151 5.46 10.75 -11.25
N ASP A 152 5.28 12.07 -11.21
CA ASP A 152 4.00 12.69 -10.92
C ASP A 152 3.04 12.60 -12.11
N ILE A 153 1.79 12.19 -11.87
CA ILE A 153 0.79 11.97 -12.92
C ILE A 153 0.48 13.27 -13.68
N LEU A 154 0.45 14.43 -13.02
CA LEU A 154 0.18 15.71 -13.67
C LEU A 154 1.37 16.22 -14.46
N GLU A 155 2.60 15.81 -14.12
CA GLU A 155 3.79 16.16 -14.92
C GLU A 155 3.83 15.36 -16.22
N LEU A 156 3.40 14.09 -16.17
CA LEU A 156 3.33 13.22 -17.34
C LEU A 156 2.26 13.64 -18.36
N ALA A 157 1.26 14.41 -17.94
CA ALA A 157 0.08 14.68 -18.74
C ALA A 157 -0.03 16.16 -19.17
N SER A 158 -0.11 16.38 -20.49
CA SER A 158 -0.43 17.70 -21.05
C SER A 158 -1.91 17.89 -21.36
N SER A 159 -2.65 16.79 -21.58
CA SER A 159 -4.09 16.78 -21.82
C SER A 159 -4.72 15.66 -21.01
N LEU A 160 -5.84 15.95 -20.37
CA LEU A 160 -6.50 15.10 -19.38
C LEU A 160 -8.01 15.12 -19.61
N THR A 161 -8.69 14.00 -19.39
CA THR A 161 -10.14 13.96 -19.25
C THR A 161 -10.49 13.52 -17.83
N ILE A 162 -11.25 14.34 -17.13
CA ILE A 162 -11.77 14.05 -15.80
C ILE A 162 -13.17 13.45 -15.96
N LYS A 163 -13.36 12.24 -15.45
CA LYS A 163 -14.63 11.55 -15.41
C LYS A 163 -15.39 12.00 -14.18
N GLU A 164 -16.65 12.36 -14.38
CA GLU A 164 -17.56 12.79 -13.33
C GLU A 164 -16.95 13.85 -12.38
N PRO A 165 -16.47 14.99 -12.89
CA PRO A 165 -15.61 15.90 -12.13
C PRO A 165 -16.25 16.35 -10.81
N TYR A 166 -15.45 16.33 -9.75
CA TYR A 166 -15.81 16.85 -8.44
C TYR A 166 -15.20 18.24 -8.24
N PHE A 167 -16.05 19.25 -8.08
CA PHE A 167 -15.63 20.64 -7.86
C PHE A 167 -15.94 21.05 -6.43
N THR A 168 -14.92 21.44 -5.65
CA THR A 168 -15.02 21.62 -4.20
C THR A 168 -13.99 22.66 -3.71
N LEU A 169 -13.84 22.79 -2.38
CA LEU A 169 -12.89 23.71 -1.74
C LEU A 169 -11.64 22.99 -1.20
N THR A 170 -10.51 23.68 -1.27
CA THR A 170 -9.27 23.32 -0.57
C THR A 170 -9.35 23.67 0.92
N ASP A 171 -8.38 23.20 1.70
CA ASP A 171 -8.25 23.56 3.13
C ASP A 171 -8.00 25.07 3.33
N GLN A 172 -7.59 25.77 2.28
CA GLN A 172 -7.39 27.22 2.26
C GLN A 172 -8.62 27.99 1.75
N SER A 173 -9.77 27.31 1.59
CA SER A 173 -11.02 27.88 1.04
C SER A 173 -10.88 28.37 -0.42
N GLU A 174 -9.96 27.80 -1.20
CA GLU A 174 -9.88 28.04 -2.65
C GLU A 174 -10.71 27.01 -3.40
N VAL A 175 -11.34 27.39 -4.50
CA VAL A 175 -12.05 26.44 -5.38
C VAL A 175 -11.06 25.56 -6.14
N THR A 176 -11.43 24.30 -6.36
CA THR A 176 -10.59 23.32 -7.08
C THR A 176 -11.45 22.19 -7.65
N LEU A 177 -11.03 21.68 -8.81
CA LEU A 177 -11.35 20.31 -9.22
C LEU A 177 -10.51 19.35 -8.39
N ARG A 178 -11.14 18.37 -7.75
CA ARG A 178 -10.45 17.35 -6.94
C ARG A 178 -10.65 15.98 -7.57
N VAL A 179 -9.57 15.21 -7.61
CA VAL A 179 -9.56 13.81 -8.05
C VAL A 179 -8.88 12.96 -6.97
N ASP A 180 -9.66 12.11 -6.31
CA ASP A 180 -9.20 11.19 -5.26
C ASP A 180 -9.03 9.73 -5.75
N HIS A 181 -9.55 9.39 -6.94
CA HIS A 181 -9.46 8.03 -7.49
C HIS A 181 -8.79 7.96 -8.89
N PRO A 182 -7.92 6.96 -9.14
CA PRO A 182 -7.25 6.79 -10.43
C PRO A 182 -8.19 6.62 -11.63
N SER A 183 -9.35 5.97 -11.43
CA SER A 183 -10.35 5.73 -12.48
C SER A 183 -11.04 7.00 -12.98
N ASP A 184 -10.91 8.10 -12.23
CA ASP A 184 -11.62 9.35 -12.46
C ASP A 184 -10.80 10.29 -13.36
N LEU A 185 -9.54 9.94 -13.64
CA LEU A 185 -8.65 10.71 -14.52
C LEU A 185 -8.12 9.83 -15.65
N VAL A 186 -8.30 10.30 -16.87
CA VAL A 186 -7.77 9.65 -18.07
C VAL A 186 -6.77 10.56 -18.74
N ILE A 187 -5.55 10.08 -18.91
CA ILE A 187 -4.51 10.82 -19.62
C ILE A 187 -4.79 10.73 -21.13
N CYS A 188 -5.16 11.87 -21.72
CA CYS A 188 -5.35 12.00 -23.16
C CYS A 188 -4.00 12.07 -23.83
N ARG A 189 -3.53 10.93 -24.34
CA ARG A 189 -2.33 10.91 -25.15
C ARG A 189 -2.68 11.52 -26.50
N LYS A 190 -1.77 12.33 -27.05
CA LYS A 190 -1.78 12.55 -28.49
C LYS A 190 -1.65 11.16 -29.10
N GLU A 191 -2.72 10.67 -29.72
CA GLU A 191 -2.62 9.59 -30.69
C GLU A 191 -1.46 9.96 -31.64
N LEU A 192 -0.81 8.97 -32.24
CA LEU A 192 0.23 9.18 -33.26
C LEU A 192 -0.37 9.87 -34.50
N ALA A 193 -0.82 11.13 -34.34
CA ALA A 193 -1.16 12.09 -35.36
C ALA A 193 0.13 12.84 -35.71
N THR A 194 1.08 12.09 -36.25
CA THR A 194 2.13 12.64 -37.11
C THR A 194 2.23 11.75 -38.34
N SER A 195 1.11 11.63 -39.06
CA SER A 195 1.06 11.56 -40.52
C SER A 195 -0.34 12.02 -40.98
N PRO A 196 -0.51 12.69 -42.13
CA PRO A 196 -1.77 13.36 -42.53
C PRO A 196 -2.95 12.43 -42.90
N SER A 197 -2.98 11.17 -42.46
CA SER A 197 -3.90 10.15 -43.00
C SER A 197 -4.30 9.09 -41.97
N MET A 198 -4.85 9.49 -40.83
CA MET A 198 -5.61 8.55 -39.99
C MET A 198 -7.11 8.69 -40.30
N PRO A 199 -7.78 7.69 -40.88
CA PRO A 199 -9.23 7.67 -40.93
C PRO A 199 -9.78 7.41 -39.53
N SER A 200 -10.72 8.26 -39.09
CA SER A 200 -11.50 8.06 -37.89
C SER A 200 -12.15 6.67 -37.91
N THR A 201 -12.06 5.96 -36.79
CA THR A 201 -12.72 4.68 -36.53
C THR A 201 -14.24 4.82 -36.55
N ASN A 202 -14.84 4.90 -37.75
CA ASN A 202 -16.28 4.72 -37.95
C ASN A 202 -16.70 4.46 -39.41
N THR A 203 -15.88 3.76 -40.20
CA THR A 203 -16.29 3.32 -41.54
C THR A 203 -15.99 1.84 -41.74
N ILE A 204 -17.00 1.00 -41.49
CA ILE A 204 -17.04 -0.38 -42.00
C ILE A 204 -17.31 -0.28 -43.50
N GLY A 205 -16.27 -0.44 -44.30
CA GLY A 205 -16.34 -0.52 -45.75
C GLY A 205 -14.99 -0.95 -46.30
N TYR A 206 -14.93 -2.17 -46.83
CA TYR A 206 -13.83 -2.80 -47.58
C TYR A 206 -12.59 -1.92 -47.81
N ALA A 207 -11.59 -2.01 -46.94
CA ALA A 207 -10.32 -1.31 -47.12
C ALA A 207 -9.38 -2.14 -48.02
N GLU A 208 -8.92 -1.50 -49.09
CA GLU A 208 -7.93 -2.00 -50.03
C GLU A 208 -6.60 -2.33 -49.31
N THR A 209 -5.86 -3.29 -49.86
CA THR A 209 -4.57 -3.83 -49.39
C THR A 209 -3.51 -2.77 -49.03
N GLU A 210 -3.61 -1.56 -49.58
CA GLU A 210 -2.68 -0.44 -49.32
C GLU A 210 -2.73 0.05 -47.86
N ASN A 211 -3.89 0.08 -47.22
CA ASN A 211 -4.03 0.56 -45.84
C ASN A 211 -3.45 -0.45 -44.82
N ILE A 212 -3.47 -1.75 -45.13
CA ILE A 212 -2.94 -2.80 -44.22
C ILE A 212 -1.41 -2.67 -44.10
N ALA A 213 -0.71 -2.45 -45.21
CA ALA A 213 0.74 -2.30 -45.22
C ALA A 213 1.20 -1.05 -44.46
N GLU A 214 0.48 0.06 -44.60
CA GLU A 214 0.72 1.30 -43.84
C GLU A 214 0.50 1.10 -42.34
N MET A 215 -0.59 0.43 -41.95
CA MET A 215 -0.87 0.10 -40.55
C MET A 215 0.20 -0.83 -39.95
N GLU A 216 0.68 -1.81 -40.73
CA GLU A 216 1.79 -2.66 -40.32
C GLU A 216 3.08 -1.84 -40.12
N GLU A 217 3.39 -0.90 -41.01
CA GLU A 217 4.52 0.02 -40.88
C GLU A 217 4.46 0.86 -39.60
N ILE A 218 3.29 1.42 -39.30
CA ILE A 218 3.08 2.20 -38.07
C ILE A 218 3.33 1.32 -36.83
N ALA A 219 2.80 0.09 -36.84
CA ALA A 219 3.01 -0.85 -35.74
C ALA A 219 4.49 -1.27 -35.60
N ARG A 220 5.22 -1.38 -36.71
CA ARG A 220 6.66 -1.67 -36.73
C ARG A 220 7.48 -0.49 -36.19
N ASN A 221 7.16 0.73 -36.59
CA ASN A 221 7.79 1.93 -36.05
C ASN A 221 7.57 2.02 -34.52
N CYS A 222 6.35 1.72 -34.05
CA CYS A 222 6.07 1.62 -32.61
C CYS A 222 6.97 0.60 -31.90
N LYS A 223 7.19 -0.58 -32.51
CA LYS A 223 8.13 -1.59 -31.99
C LYS A 223 9.56 -1.03 -31.88
N ASP A 224 10.05 -0.32 -32.90
CA ASP A 224 11.41 0.20 -32.92
C ASP A 224 11.63 1.37 -31.95
N MET A 225 10.63 2.25 -31.82
CA MET A 225 10.60 3.29 -30.79
C MET A 225 10.61 2.67 -29.38
N GLY A 226 9.82 1.61 -29.16
CA GLY A 226 9.80 0.89 -27.88
C GLY A 226 11.14 0.21 -27.57
N ASN A 227 11.79 -0.39 -28.57
CA ASN A 227 13.12 -0.98 -28.42
C ASN A 227 14.17 0.08 -28.04
N THR A 228 14.08 1.25 -28.67
CA THR A 228 14.97 2.39 -28.40
C THR A 228 14.78 2.92 -26.98
N ALA A 229 13.53 3.13 -26.56
CA ALA A 229 13.20 3.54 -25.20
C ALA A 229 13.70 2.53 -24.15
N LEU A 230 13.50 1.23 -24.40
CA LEU A 230 13.97 0.17 -23.52
C LEU A 230 15.50 0.16 -23.40
N LYS A 231 16.22 0.38 -24.51
CA LYS A 231 17.69 0.50 -24.49
C LYS A 231 18.15 1.71 -23.67
N ASN A 232 17.39 2.80 -23.69
CA ASN A 232 17.61 3.99 -22.88
C ASN A 232 17.12 3.84 -21.43
N LYS A 233 16.60 2.67 -21.04
CA LYS A 233 16.00 2.37 -19.73
C LYS A 233 14.76 3.20 -19.39
N ASP A 234 14.15 3.83 -20.38
CA ASP A 234 12.85 4.48 -20.25
C ASP A 234 11.76 3.41 -20.38
N LEU A 235 11.48 2.75 -19.25
CA LEU A 235 10.55 1.62 -19.19
C LEU A 235 9.11 2.06 -19.47
N GLN A 236 8.74 3.26 -19.01
CA GLN A 236 7.41 3.80 -19.21
C GLN A 236 7.19 4.05 -20.71
N LEU A 237 8.06 4.82 -21.37
CA LEU A 237 7.93 5.08 -22.81
C LEU A 237 7.99 3.78 -23.62
N ALA A 238 8.86 2.82 -23.25
CA ALA A 238 8.91 1.53 -23.93
C ALA A 238 7.57 0.78 -23.84
N TRP A 239 6.97 0.72 -22.65
CA TRP A 239 5.66 0.11 -22.44
C TRP A 239 4.58 0.80 -23.29
N GLU A 240 4.60 2.12 -23.37
CA GLU A 240 3.65 2.91 -24.15
C GLU A 240 3.75 2.61 -25.64
N ARG A 241 4.95 2.66 -26.21
CA ARG A 241 5.16 2.40 -27.64
C ARG A 241 4.78 0.98 -28.03
N TYR A 242 5.11 -0.02 -27.21
CA TYR A 242 4.64 -1.38 -27.48
C TYR A 242 3.11 -1.50 -27.36
N THR A 243 2.49 -0.79 -26.43
CA THR A 243 1.03 -0.79 -26.27
C THR A 243 0.35 -0.19 -27.49
N ASP A 244 0.84 0.93 -28.01
CA ASP A 244 0.29 1.56 -29.20
C ASP A 244 0.48 0.68 -30.45
N GLY A 245 1.66 0.06 -30.61
CA GLY A 245 1.87 -0.91 -31.68
C GLY A 245 0.92 -2.11 -31.61
N LEU A 246 0.60 -2.60 -30.40
CA LEU A 246 -0.32 -3.72 -30.20
C LEU A 246 -1.78 -3.37 -30.50
N LYS A 247 -2.21 -2.11 -30.30
CA LYS A 247 -3.56 -1.67 -30.69
C LYS A 247 -3.79 -1.82 -32.19
N ILE A 248 -2.73 -1.71 -32.99
CA ILE A 248 -2.77 -1.85 -34.45
C ILE A 248 -2.53 -3.31 -34.84
N ALA A 249 -1.46 -3.92 -34.35
CA ALA A 249 -1.04 -5.27 -34.76
C ALA A 249 -2.03 -6.38 -34.37
N ARG A 250 -2.91 -6.16 -33.37
CA ARG A 250 -3.94 -7.12 -32.96
C ARG A 250 -5.26 -6.97 -33.73
N GLN A 251 -5.40 -5.97 -34.60
CA GLN A 251 -6.59 -5.84 -35.43
C GLN A 251 -6.61 -6.99 -36.44
N GLY A 252 -7.78 -7.62 -36.63
CA GLY A 252 -7.90 -8.90 -37.36
C GLY A 252 -7.19 -8.89 -38.71
N PHE A 253 -7.40 -7.85 -39.52
CA PHE A 253 -6.80 -7.73 -40.85
C PHE A 253 -5.27 -7.58 -40.84
N VAL A 254 -4.67 -6.91 -39.84
CA VAL A 254 -3.20 -6.83 -39.68
C VAL A 254 -2.66 -8.15 -39.14
N PHE A 255 -3.35 -8.72 -38.14
CA PHE A 255 -2.94 -9.96 -37.50
C PHE A 255 -2.93 -11.15 -38.45
N ASP A 256 -3.95 -11.25 -39.32
CA ASP A 256 -4.06 -12.34 -40.29
C ASP A 256 -2.94 -12.29 -41.34
N THR A 257 -2.46 -11.08 -41.67
CA THR A 257 -1.36 -10.87 -42.62
C THR A 257 0.01 -11.11 -41.98
N ASN A 258 0.24 -10.57 -40.77
CA ASN A 258 1.51 -10.68 -40.07
C ASN A 258 1.32 -10.93 -38.55
N PRO A 259 1.00 -12.16 -38.14
CA PRO A 259 0.81 -12.49 -36.73
C PRO A 259 2.10 -12.40 -35.92
N THR A 260 3.26 -12.48 -36.60
CA THR A 260 4.58 -12.38 -35.97
C THR A 260 4.82 -11.01 -35.35
N LEU A 261 4.34 -9.93 -35.98
CA LEU A 261 4.49 -8.58 -35.45
C LEU A 261 3.79 -8.41 -34.09
N ALA A 262 2.54 -8.87 -33.98
CA ALA A 262 1.79 -8.84 -32.73
C ALA A 262 2.44 -9.71 -31.64
N ARG A 263 2.98 -10.88 -32.02
CA ARG A 263 3.70 -11.78 -31.10
C ARG A 263 4.99 -11.14 -30.61
N ASP A 264 5.78 -10.51 -31.47
CA ASP A 264 7.01 -9.82 -31.12
C ASP A 264 6.78 -8.65 -30.17
N LEU A 265 5.79 -7.80 -30.49
CA LEU A 265 5.38 -6.69 -29.64
C LEU A 265 4.90 -7.19 -28.27
N SER A 266 4.08 -8.25 -28.24
CA SER A 266 3.61 -8.87 -26.98
C SER A 266 4.80 -9.41 -26.19
N ARG A 267 5.76 -10.08 -26.85
CA ARG A 267 6.97 -10.59 -26.21
C ARG A 267 7.72 -9.44 -25.55
N ASN A 268 8.02 -8.37 -26.28
CA ASN A 268 8.76 -7.22 -25.77
C ASN A 268 8.03 -6.52 -24.63
N ARG A 269 6.72 -6.30 -24.76
CA ARG A 269 5.92 -5.69 -23.69
C ARG A 269 5.86 -6.57 -22.44
N ALA A 270 5.80 -7.90 -22.58
CA ALA A 270 5.88 -8.81 -21.43
C ALA A 270 7.17 -8.64 -20.62
N TYR A 271 8.30 -8.37 -21.29
CA TYR A 271 9.56 -8.09 -20.60
C TYR A 271 9.53 -6.74 -19.87
N VAL A 272 8.99 -5.69 -20.49
CA VAL A 272 8.84 -4.39 -19.83
C VAL A 272 7.88 -4.48 -18.65
N ASN A 273 6.76 -5.20 -18.80
CA ASN A 273 5.82 -5.45 -17.72
C ASN A 273 6.48 -6.17 -16.53
N LEU A 274 7.38 -7.13 -16.76
CA LEU A 274 8.17 -7.75 -15.67
C LEU A 274 9.05 -6.73 -14.94
N LEU A 275 9.70 -5.82 -15.67
CA LEU A 275 10.55 -4.79 -15.07
C LEU A 275 9.73 -3.75 -14.29
N LEU A 276 8.51 -3.47 -14.73
CA LEU A 276 7.55 -2.59 -14.06
C LEU A 276 6.72 -3.28 -12.97
N ASN A 277 6.95 -4.58 -12.71
CA ASN A 277 6.18 -5.39 -11.75
C ASN A 277 4.65 -5.44 -12.06
N ARG A 278 4.29 -5.40 -13.35
CA ARG A 278 2.94 -5.58 -13.91
C ARG A 278 2.74 -7.03 -14.31
N LEU A 279 2.57 -7.89 -13.33
CA LEU A 279 2.72 -9.33 -13.48
C LEU A 279 1.54 -9.95 -14.23
N ASP A 280 0.33 -9.43 -14.04
CA ASP A 280 -0.87 -9.88 -14.76
C ASP A 280 -0.70 -9.71 -16.27
N GLU A 281 -0.35 -8.50 -16.72
CA GLU A 281 -0.09 -8.23 -18.14
C GLU A 281 1.18 -8.90 -18.64
N ALA A 282 2.19 -9.12 -17.81
CA ALA A 282 3.38 -9.88 -18.19
C ALA A 282 3.02 -11.34 -18.55
N VAL A 283 2.19 -12.01 -17.74
CA VAL A 283 1.69 -13.36 -18.05
C VAL A 283 0.83 -13.33 -19.30
N PHE A 284 -0.09 -12.38 -19.42
CA PHE A 284 -0.99 -12.26 -20.56
C PHE A 284 -0.21 -12.07 -21.87
N ASP A 285 0.71 -11.11 -21.92
CA ASP A 285 1.47 -10.81 -23.13
C ASP A 285 2.49 -11.91 -23.46
N ALA A 286 3.06 -12.57 -22.45
CA ALA A 286 3.91 -13.73 -22.66
C ALA A 286 3.12 -14.88 -23.32
N LYS A 287 1.89 -15.16 -22.86
CA LYS A 287 1.01 -16.15 -23.49
C LYS A 287 0.62 -15.74 -24.92
N ALA A 288 0.32 -14.46 -25.15
CA ALA A 288 -0.02 -13.92 -26.48
C ALA A 288 1.17 -13.95 -27.46
N ALA A 289 2.40 -14.01 -26.97
CA ALA A 289 3.61 -14.08 -27.80
C ALA A 289 3.94 -15.49 -28.32
N LEU A 290 3.23 -16.52 -27.84
CA LEU A 290 3.45 -17.91 -28.24
C LEU A 290 2.99 -18.12 -29.68
N SER A 291 3.85 -18.75 -30.46
CA SER A 291 3.54 -19.15 -31.84
C SER A 291 2.87 -20.52 -31.89
N GLY A 292 3.22 -21.43 -30.98
CA GLY A 292 2.83 -22.83 -31.03
C GLY A 292 3.49 -23.61 -32.18
N GLN A 293 4.32 -22.92 -32.98
CA GLN A 293 5.03 -23.48 -34.12
C GLN A 293 6.37 -24.02 -33.61
N ASN A 294 6.53 -25.34 -33.66
CA ASN A 294 7.77 -26.02 -33.24
C ASN A 294 8.63 -26.41 -34.46
N ASP A 295 8.41 -25.73 -35.57
CA ASP A 295 8.87 -26.14 -36.90
C ASP A 295 10.35 -25.82 -37.12
N ASN A 296 10.87 -24.80 -36.42
CA ASN A 296 12.28 -24.42 -36.46
C ASN A 296 12.80 -23.98 -35.08
N GLN A 297 14.14 -24.00 -34.91
CA GLN A 297 14.77 -23.66 -33.64
C GLN A 297 14.51 -22.21 -33.21
N SER A 298 14.38 -21.29 -34.17
CA SER A 298 14.08 -19.88 -33.87
C SER A 298 12.73 -19.73 -33.18
N SER A 299 11.70 -20.41 -33.66
CA SER A 299 10.34 -20.38 -33.09
C SER A 299 10.32 -21.04 -31.70
N LYS A 300 11.02 -22.17 -31.54
CA LYS A 300 11.23 -22.79 -30.22
C LYS A 300 11.92 -21.85 -29.24
N ASP A 301 12.94 -21.11 -29.68
CA ASP A 301 13.67 -20.16 -28.83
C ASP A 301 12.79 -18.97 -28.42
N LEU A 302 11.92 -18.49 -29.30
CA LEU A 302 10.98 -17.41 -29.02
C LEU A 302 9.88 -17.85 -28.04
N ASP A 303 9.32 -19.04 -28.23
CA ASP A 303 8.33 -19.62 -27.32
C ASP A 303 8.96 -19.93 -25.95
N ALA A 304 10.20 -20.43 -25.91
CA ALA A 304 10.94 -20.62 -24.67
C ALA A 304 11.15 -19.30 -23.91
N LYS A 305 11.47 -18.20 -24.61
CA LYS A 305 11.56 -16.86 -23.99
C LYS A 305 10.22 -16.39 -23.43
N ALA A 306 9.13 -16.64 -24.14
CA ALA A 306 7.79 -16.32 -23.67
C ALA A 306 7.44 -17.12 -22.40
N TYR A 307 7.69 -18.43 -22.37
CA TYR A 307 7.49 -19.25 -21.19
C TYR A 307 8.37 -18.82 -20.00
N PHE A 308 9.64 -18.48 -20.23
CA PHE A 308 10.49 -17.94 -19.18
C PHE A 308 9.89 -16.67 -18.55
N ARG A 309 9.38 -15.74 -19.36
CA ARG A 309 8.76 -14.50 -18.89
C ARG A 309 7.48 -14.76 -18.11
N ALA A 310 6.61 -15.64 -18.61
CA ALA A 310 5.40 -16.07 -17.89
C ALA A 310 5.74 -16.76 -16.56
N GLY A 311 6.76 -17.62 -16.55
CA GLY A 311 7.26 -18.29 -15.35
C GLY A 311 7.78 -17.31 -14.29
N CYS A 312 8.56 -16.31 -14.70
CA CYS A 312 9.03 -15.26 -13.82
C CYS A 312 7.89 -14.42 -13.22
N ALA A 313 6.88 -14.07 -14.03
CA ALA A 313 5.74 -13.31 -13.56
C ALA A 313 4.90 -14.11 -12.55
N ALA A 314 4.54 -15.35 -12.90
CA ALA A 314 3.81 -16.26 -12.00
C ALA A 314 4.58 -16.55 -10.70
N TYR A 315 5.92 -16.67 -10.77
CA TYR A 315 6.77 -16.82 -9.59
C TYR A 315 6.64 -15.61 -8.65
N GLN A 316 6.72 -14.39 -9.19
CA GLN A 316 6.62 -13.15 -8.41
C GLN A 316 5.20 -12.92 -7.84
N GLN A 317 4.16 -13.43 -8.51
CA GLN A 317 2.79 -13.44 -7.99
C GLN A 317 2.57 -14.47 -6.85
N GLY A 318 3.51 -15.39 -6.63
CA GLY A 318 3.37 -16.49 -5.67
C GLY A 318 2.61 -17.71 -6.22
N GLU A 319 2.33 -17.74 -7.53
CA GLU A 319 1.66 -18.83 -8.24
C GLU A 319 2.67 -19.91 -8.68
N TYR A 320 3.35 -20.50 -7.69
CA TYR A 320 4.51 -21.38 -7.93
C TYR A 320 4.18 -22.63 -8.76
N LYS A 321 2.95 -23.15 -8.70
CA LYS A 321 2.53 -24.28 -9.53
C LYS A 321 2.43 -23.90 -11.01
N GLU A 322 1.89 -22.72 -11.31
CA GLU A 322 1.83 -22.21 -12.68
C GLU A 322 3.23 -21.85 -13.19
N ALA A 323 4.05 -21.20 -12.34
CA ALA A 323 5.45 -20.90 -12.64
C ALA A 323 6.23 -22.16 -13.00
N ARG A 324 6.09 -23.24 -12.22
CA ARG A 324 6.68 -24.56 -12.52
C ARG A 324 6.29 -25.04 -13.92
N SER A 325 4.99 -25.01 -14.23
CA SER A 325 4.48 -25.45 -15.53
C SER A 325 5.13 -24.68 -16.70
N PHE A 326 5.32 -23.37 -16.55
CA PHE A 326 6.00 -22.57 -17.58
C PHE A 326 7.48 -22.92 -17.72
N PHE A 327 8.22 -23.04 -16.61
CA PHE A 327 9.64 -23.41 -16.68
C PHE A 327 9.86 -24.83 -17.21
N GLU A 328 8.96 -25.78 -16.94
CA GLU A 328 8.98 -27.11 -17.55
C GLU A 328 8.75 -27.03 -19.08
N LYS A 329 7.83 -26.18 -19.54
CA LYS A 329 7.63 -25.94 -20.98
C LYS A 329 8.84 -25.28 -21.64
N GLN A 330 9.47 -24.30 -20.98
CA GLN A 330 10.75 -23.71 -21.43
C GLN A 330 11.83 -24.80 -21.56
N SER A 331 12.00 -25.63 -20.53
CA SER A 331 13.02 -26.68 -20.50
C SER A 331 12.84 -27.71 -21.62
N ARG A 332 11.59 -28.07 -21.97
CA ARG A 332 11.30 -28.95 -23.12
C ARG A 332 11.72 -28.35 -24.46
N LEU A 333 11.57 -27.03 -24.62
CA LEU A 333 11.96 -26.33 -25.86
C LEU A 333 13.47 -26.06 -25.93
N ARG A 334 14.12 -25.88 -24.78
CA ARG A 334 15.57 -25.63 -24.66
C ARG A 334 16.20 -26.47 -23.54
N PRO A 335 16.47 -27.77 -23.78
CA PRO A 335 17.02 -28.66 -22.75
C PRO A 335 18.41 -28.25 -22.23
N ASP A 336 19.24 -27.64 -23.10
CA ASP A 336 20.61 -27.23 -22.75
C ASP A 336 20.67 -25.91 -21.95
N ASP A 337 19.54 -25.22 -21.79
CA ASP A 337 19.48 -23.94 -21.06
C ASP A 337 19.43 -24.16 -19.54
N LYS A 338 20.59 -23.98 -18.91
CA LYS A 338 20.75 -24.03 -17.44
C LYS A 338 19.88 -23.03 -16.67
N SER A 339 19.35 -21.98 -17.31
CA SER A 339 18.48 -21.03 -16.63
C SER A 339 17.18 -21.68 -16.16
N SER A 340 16.63 -22.63 -16.93
CA SER A 340 15.39 -23.34 -16.61
C SER A 340 15.54 -24.19 -15.35
N SER A 341 16.65 -24.92 -15.21
CA SER A 341 16.89 -25.79 -14.05
C SER A 341 17.04 -24.98 -12.76
N VAL A 342 17.73 -23.83 -12.81
CA VAL A 342 17.85 -22.90 -11.68
C VAL A 342 16.47 -22.38 -11.24
N GLN A 343 15.61 -21.98 -12.17
CA GLN A 343 14.26 -21.52 -11.80
C GLN A 343 13.38 -22.65 -11.25
N LEU A 344 13.49 -23.86 -11.79
CA LEU A 344 12.75 -25.03 -11.28
C LEU A 344 13.18 -25.41 -9.86
N GLU A 345 14.47 -25.31 -9.53
CA GLU A 345 14.97 -25.53 -8.17
C GLU A 345 14.43 -24.46 -7.19
N ARG A 346 14.44 -23.18 -7.62
CA ARG A 346 13.87 -22.07 -6.84
C ARG A 346 12.37 -22.28 -6.59
N VAL A 347 11.60 -22.60 -7.63
CA VAL A 347 10.17 -22.92 -7.52
C VAL A 347 9.92 -24.09 -6.58
N SER A 348 10.72 -25.15 -6.68
CA SER A 348 10.60 -26.32 -5.80
C SER A 348 10.83 -25.94 -4.33
N SER A 349 11.79 -25.06 -4.06
CA SER A 349 12.01 -24.50 -2.71
C SER A 349 10.79 -23.72 -2.20
N ARG A 350 10.17 -22.88 -3.05
CA ARG A 350 8.97 -22.11 -2.68
C ARG A 350 7.74 -22.99 -2.44
N ILE A 351 7.58 -24.05 -3.24
CA ILE A 351 6.51 -25.04 -3.02
C ILE A 351 6.73 -25.76 -1.69
N HIS A 352 7.96 -26.20 -1.41
CA HIS A 352 8.29 -26.85 -0.14
C HIS A 352 7.97 -25.95 1.06
N GLU A 353 8.41 -24.69 1.02
CA GLU A 353 8.10 -23.69 2.06
C GLU A 353 6.59 -23.52 2.28
N LYS A 354 5.82 -23.37 1.18
CA LYS A 354 4.36 -23.21 1.22
C LYS A 354 3.64 -24.43 1.81
N GLU A 355 4.17 -25.62 1.61
CA GLU A 355 3.56 -26.88 2.05
C GLU A 355 3.97 -27.26 3.48
N THR A 356 5.23 -27.02 3.86
CA THR A 356 5.79 -27.53 5.14
C THR A 356 6.01 -26.45 6.19
N GLY A 357 6.11 -25.18 5.79
CA GLY A 357 6.49 -24.09 6.69
C GLY A 357 7.95 -24.16 7.13
N VAL A 358 8.79 -24.98 6.47
CA VAL A 358 10.21 -25.11 6.78
C VAL A 358 11.01 -24.07 6.00
N TYR A 359 11.66 -23.17 6.74
CA TYR A 359 12.42 -22.06 6.18
C TYR A 359 13.87 -22.05 6.68
N ASN A 360 14.80 -21.67 5.81
CA ASN A 360 16.17 -21.38 6.21
C ASN A 360 16.29 -19.92 6.69
N LEU A 361 15.90 -19.68 7.95
CA LEU A 361 15.88 -18.34 8.55
C LEU A 361 17.26 -17.66 8.57
N ARG A 362 18.34 -18.43 8.71
CA ARG A 362 19.72 -17.90 8.65
C ARG A 362 20.03 -17.35 7.26
N ARG A 363 19.65 -18.08 6.20
CA ARG A 363 19.82 -17.64 4.81
C ARG A 363 18.98 -16.41 4.51
N MET A 364 17.74 -16.36 5.00
CA MET A 364 16.88 -15.18 4.86
C MET A 364 17.55 -13.94 5.46
N LYS A 365 18.00 -14.04 6.72
CA LYS A 365 18.66 -12.94 7.41
C LYS A 365 19.98 -12.53 6.75
N ALA A 366 20.77 -13.50 6.28
CA ALA A 366 22.03 -13.24 5.57
C ALA A 366 21.83 -12.56 4.21
N GLY A 367 20.65 -12.71 3.59
CA GLY A 367 20.30 -12.06 2.33
C GLY A 367 19.83 -10.61 2.46
N LEU A 368 19.59 -10.13 3.68
CA LEU A 368 19.19 -8.75 3.93
C LEU A 368 20.37 -7.80 3.81
N SER A 369 20.13 -6.60 3.28
CA SER A 369 21.11 -5.51 3.25
C SER A 369 20.47 -4.18 3.64
N GLN A 370 21.26 -3.14 3.88
CA GLN A 370 20.71 -1.80 4.13
C GLN A 370 19.83 -1.30 2.96
N ILE A 371 20.06 -1.81 1.74
CA ILE A 371 19.36 -1.40 0.51
C ILE A 371 18.15 -2.28 0.23
N SER A 372 18.26 -3.60 0.43
CA SER A 372 17.16 -4.54 0.16
C SER A 372 16.73 -5.25 1.44
N GLN A 373 15.48 -5.02 1.81
CA GLN A 373 14.79 -5.73 2.87
C GLN A 373 13.85 -6.83 2.33
N LEU A 374 13.92 -7.12 1.02
CA LEU A 374 13.05 -8.08 0.38
C LEU A 374 13.65 -9.48 0.45
N VAL A 375 12.87 -10.44 0.96
CA VAL A 375 13.27 -11.84 1.07
C VAL A 375 12.56 -12.68 0.02
N ASP A 376 13.30 -13.55 -0.66
CA ASP A 376 12.72 -14.54 -1.56
C ASP A 376 12.24 -15.75 -0.72
N ALA A 377 10.94 -15.79 -0.41
CA ALA A 377 10.28 -16.83 0.36
C ALA A 377 8.80 -16.95 -0.03
N ALA A 378 8.22 -18.14 0.14
CA ALA A 378 6.80 -18.39 -0.06
C ALA A 378 5.97 -18.19 1.22
N ASN A 379 4.69 -17.87 1.06
CA ASN A 379 3.73 -17.83 2.16
C ASN A 379 3.40 -19.25 2.64
N PHE A 380 3.34 -19.45 3.96
CA PHE A 380 2.82 -20.62 4.64
C PHE A 380 1.65 -20.19 5.54
N THR A 381 0.44 -20.60 5.16
CA THR A 381 -0.80 -20.21 5.86
C THR A 381 -1.74 -21.40 6.12
N ARG A 382 -1.40 -22.61 5.66
CA ARG A 382 -2.29 -23.80 5.64
C ARG A 382 -2.80 -24.25 7.02
N LYS A 383 -2.09 -23.89 8.10
CA LYS A 383 -2.49 -24.20 9.49
C LYS A 383 -3.60 -23.29 10.01
N THR A 384 -4.06 -22.36 9.19
CA THR A 384 -5.03 -21.36 9.60
C THR A 384 -6.08 -21.14 8.53
N GLU A 385 -7.26 -20.72 8.97
CA GLU A 385 -8.38 -20.33 8.12
C GLU A 385 -9.07 -19.10 8.67
N VAL A 386 -9.71 -18.32 7.80
CA VAL A 386 -10.51 -17.15 8.19
C VAL A 386 -11.93 -17.62 8.53
N LYS A 387 -12.43 -17.25 9.71
CA LYS A 387 -13.81 -17.51 10.16
C LYS A 387 -14.37 -16.28 10.88
N ASP A 388 -15.68 -16.28 11.11
CA ASP A 388 -16.31 -15.29 11.97
C ASP A 388 -15.85 -15.48 13.43
N SER A 389 -15.46 -14.37 14.04
CA SER A 389 -15.04 -14.27 15.44
C SER A 389 -16.07 -13.45 16.22
N LYS A 390 -16.65 -14.07 17.24
CA LYS A 390 -17.79 -13.51 17.97
C LYS A 390 -17.44 -12.17 18.61
N GLY A 391 -18.11 -11.10 18.16
CA GLY A 391 -17.90 -9.73 18.66
C GLY A 391 -16.65 -9.04 18.11
N ARG A 392 -16.00 -9.63 17.10
CA ARG A 392 -14.69 -9.17 16.57
C ARG A 392 -14.61 -9.17 15.05
N GLY A 393 -15.73 -9.38 14.36
CA GLY A 393 -15.77 -9.51 12.91
C GLY A 393 -15.19 -10.85 12.46
N ARG A 394 -14.16 -10.83 11.61
CA ARG A 394 -13.45 -12.04 11.15
C ARG A 394 -12.16 -12.24 11.96
N GLY A 395 -11.71 -13.48 12.06
CA GLY A 395 -10.49 -13.87 12.76
C GLY A 395 -9.79 -15.03 12.05
N LEU A 396 -8.51 -15.25 12.35
CA LEU A 396 -7.80 -16.47 11.99
C LEU A 396 -7.98 -17.55 13.05
N PHE A 397 -8.21 -18.79 12.61
CA PHE A 397 -8.39 -19.95 13.48
C PHE A 397 -7.49 -21.09 13.06
N ALA A 398 -6.99 -21.86 14.02
CA ALA A 398 -6.17 -23.04 13.76
C ALA A 398 -6.97 -24.14 13.06
N THR A 399 -6.41 -24.76 12.03
CA THR A 399 -7.01 -25.90 11.30
C THR A 399 -6.53 -27.26 11.82
N GLU A 400 -5.47 -27.27 12.63
CA GLU A 400 -4.87 -28.44 13.26
C GLU A 400 -4.25 -28.02 14.61
N ASP A 401 -3.91 -28.98 15.49
CA ASP A 401 -3.22 -28.69 16.75
C ASP A 401 -1.80 -28.20 16.49
N ILE A 402 -1.39 -27.10 17.14
CA ILE A 402 -0.09 -26.46 16.93
C ILE A 402 0.70 -26.45 18.25
N PRO A 403 1.78 -27.24 18.36
CA PRO A 403 2.73 -27.17 19.47
C PRO A 403 3.34 -25.80 19.71
N ALA A 404 3.72 -25.53 20.96
CA ALA A 404 4.46 -24.32 21.33
C ALA A 404 5.80 -24.22 20.57
N GLY A 405 6.14 -23.01 20.13
CA GLY A 405 7.35 -22.67 19.36
C GLY A 405 7.26 -22.91 17.86
N GLU A 406 6.27 -23.68 17.40
CA GLU A 406 6.11 -23.98 15.98
C GLU A 406 5.58 -22.78 15.19
N ILE A 407 5.91 -22.71 13.90
CA ILE A 407 5.39 -21.71 12.97
C ILE A 407 3.89 -21.96 12.75
N VAL A 408 3.10 -20.93 13.03
CA VAL A 408 1.67 -20.86 12.73
C VAL A 408 1.48 -20.34 11.31
N ILE A 409 2.11 -19.19 11.00
CA ILE A 409 2.07 -18.51 9.71
C ILE A 409 3.47 -17.97 9.39
N CYS A 410 3.83 -18.00 8.12
CA CYS A 410 4.94 -17.23 7.57
C CYS A 410 4.42 -16.52 6.31
N GLU A 411 4.42 -15.20 6.27
CA GLU A 411 3.81 -14.44 5.19
C GLU A 411 4.73 -13.35 4.68
N LYS A 412 4.89 -13.28 3.36
CA LYS A 412 5.54 -12.18 2.66
C LYS A 412 4.58 -11.01 2.50
N ALA A 413 5.08 -9.80 2.74
CA ALA A 413 4.30 -8.58 2.63
C ALA A 413 3.69 -8.44 1.23
N PHE A 414 2.43 -8.05 1.17
CA PHE A 414 1.81 -7.62 -0.08
C PHE A 414 2.43 -6.30 -0.54
N THR A 415 2.52 -5.31 0.35
CA THR A 415 3.24 -4.05 0.09
C THR A 415 4.15 -3.78 1.29
N PHE A 416 5.37 -3.30 1.04
CA PHE A 416 6.35 -3.04 2.08
C PHE A 416 7.11 -1.75 1.79
N GLU A 417 7.06 -0.81 2.73
CA GLU A 417 7.72 0.48 2.67
C GLU A 417 8.90 0.53 3.63
N SER A 418 10.10 0.67 3.06
CA SER A 418 11.35 0.74 3.82
C SER A 418 11.67 2.14 4.33
N THR A 419 11.05 3.16 3.76
CA THR A 419 11.20 4.56 4.15
C THR A 419 9.88 5.09 4.70
N PRO A 420 9.86 5.66 5.92
CA PRO A 420 8.65 6.22 6.47
C PRO A 420 8.22 7.44 5.65
N ASN A 421 7.14 7.29 4.89
CA ASN A 421 6.39 8.40 4.30
C ASN A 421 5.02 8.43 4.98
N THR A 422 4.92 9.20 6.06
CA THR A 422 3.73 9.31 6.90
C THR A 422 3.16 10.71 6.85
N ALA A 423 1.84 10.80 7.03
CA ALA A 423 1.13 12.06 7.18
C ALA A 423 0.21 12.00 8.38
N ILE A 424 -0.07 13.17 8.94
CA ILE A 424 -1.18 13.37 9.86
C ILE A 424 -2.44 13.46 9.02
N THR A 425 -3.33 12.51 9.20
CA THR A 425 -4.64 12.48 8.55
C THR A 425 -5.71 12.96 9.53
N TYR A 426 -6.59 13.85 9.08
CA TYR A 426 -7.84 14.17 9.79
C TYR A 426 -8.99 13.55 9.01
N ASP A 427 -9.72 12.63 9.63
CA ASP A 427 -10.87 11.99 9.02
C ASP A 427 -12.16 12.73 9.35
N ALA A 428 -12.80 13.31 8.34
CA ALA A 428 -14.03 14.07 8.50
C ALA A 428 -15.21 13.23 9.03
N ARG A 429 -15.19 11.90 8.84
CA ARG A 429 -16.31 11.01 9.19
C ARG A 429 -16.43 10.79 10.70
N ASP A 430 -15.29 10.76 11.40
CA ASP A 430 -15.25 10.52 12.85
C ASP A 430 -14.52 11.61 13.64
N GLY A 431 -13.99 12.63 12.96
CA GLY A 431 -13.32 13.77 13.55
C GLY A 431 -11.98 13.45 14.21
N ARG A 432 -11.39 12.28 13.93
CA ARG A 432 -10.16 11.82 14.58
C ARG A 432 -8.92 12.13 13.74
N ILE A 433 -7.84 12.45 14.44
CA ILE A 433 -6.51 12.59 13.87
C ILE A 433 -5.76 11.27 14.01
N ARG A 434 -5.17 10.81 12.90
CA ARG A 434 -4.36 9.57 12.84
C ARG A 434 -3.07 9.84 12.10
N VAL A 435 -1.98 9.20 12.51
CA VAL A 435 -0.77 9.13 11.69
C VAL A 435 -0.94 7.98 10.71
N SER A 436 -0.95 8.27 9.41
CA SER A 436 -1.21 7.31 8.34
C SER A 436 0.04 7.14 7.46
N PRO A 437 0.42 5.90 7.10
CA PRO A 437 1.53 5.63 6.19
C PRO A 437 1.11 5.87 4.73
N ILE A 438 1.05 7.13 4.32
CA ILE A 438 0.60 7.54 2.97
C ILE A 438 1.44 6.92 1.83
N GLY A 439 2.73 6.66 2.06
CA GLY A 439 3.55 5.93 1.09
C GLY A 439 3.05 4.51 0.85
N LEU A 440 2.65 3.82 1.92
CA LEU A 440 2.11 2.46 1.84
C LEU A 440 0.76 2.44 1.11
N ILE A 441 -0.07 3.47 1.29
CA ILE A 441 -1.34 3.65 0.56
C ILE A 441 -1.10 3.83 -0.93
N ALA A 442 -0.18 4.73 -1.30
CA ALA A 442 0.17 5.00 -2.69
C ALA A 442 0.76 3.74 -3.36
N SER A 443 1.73 3.09 -2.73
CA SER A 443 2.36 1.85 -3.24
C SER A 443 1.38 0.69 -3.34
N THR A 444 0.43 0.57 -2.41
CA THR A 444 -0.65 -0.44 -2.48
C THR A 444 -1.59 -0.14 -3.63
N THR A 445 -2.03 1.11 -3.78
CA THR A 445 -2.88 1.56 -4.91
C THR A 445 -2.21 1.26 -6.25
N GLN A 446 -0.95 1.66 -6.42
CA GLN A 446 -0.17 1.41 -7.63
C GLN A 446 -0.06 -0.09 -7.92
N LYS A 447 0.27 -0.91 -6.90
CA LYS A 447 0.38 -2.36 -7.07
C LYS A 447 -0.93 -3.01 -7.53
N LEU A 448 -2.07 -2.52 -7.03
CA LEU A 448 -3.39 -3.00 -7.43
C LEU A 448 -3.77 -2.58 -8.86
N LEU A 449 -3.43 -1.36 -9.28
CA LEU A 449 -3.59 -0.91 -10.66
C LEU A 449 -2.72 -1.73 -11.64
N ASP A 450 -1.51 -2.08 -11.22
CA ASP A 450 -0.56 -2.87 -12.01
C ASP A 450 -0.86 -4.36 -12.02
N ASN A 451 -1.63 -4.86 -11.04
CA ASN A 451 -1.98 -6.27 -10.89
C ASN A 451 -3.46 -6.41 -10.46
N PRO A 452 -4.42 -6.15 -11.37
CA PRO A 452 -5.84 -6.15 -11.04
C PRO A 452 -6.37 -7.46 -10.45
N SER A 453 -5.73 -8.60 -10.72
CA SER A 453 -6.03 -9.91 -10.14
C SER A 453 -5.91 -9.95 -8.60
N GLN A 454 -5.23 -8.97 -8.00
CA GLN A 454 -5.03 -8.86 -6.56
C GLN A 454 -6.01 -7.90 -5.88
N ILE A 455 -6.83 -7.15 -6.65
CA ILE A 455 -7.78 -6.15 -6.12
C ILE A 455 -8.69 -6.78 -5.07
N ASP A 456 -9.37 -7.87 -5.42
CA ASP A 456 -10.34 -8.51 -4.53
C ASP A 456 -9.71 -8.98 -3.22
N LYS A 457 -8.46 -9.48 -3.25
CA LYS A 457 -7.77 -9.96 -2.04
C LYS A 457 -7.51 -8.84 -1.03
N VAL A 458 -7.18 -7.64 -1.51
CA VAL A 458 -6.95 -6.48 -0.63
C VAL A 458 -8.28 -5.85 -0.24
N MET A 459 -9.20 -5.67 -1.18
CA MET A 459 -10.51 -5.07 -0.89
C MET A 459 -11.34 -5.92 0.07
N ASP A 460 -11.15 -7.23 0.11
CA ASP A 460 -11.78 -8.13 1.09
C ASP A 460 -11.31 -7.87 2.53
N LEU A 461 -10.21 -7.15 2.77
CA LEU A 461 -9.77 -6.81 4.13
C LEU A 461 -10.73 -5.83 4.83
N TYR A 462 -10.66 -5.77 6.15
CA TYR A 462 -11.49 -4.85 6.93
C TYR A 462 -11.08 -3.39 6.68
N GLY A 463 -12.05 -2.54 6.37
CA GLY A 463 -11.91 -1.08 6.34
C GLY A 463 -13.22 -0.45 6.84
N ASP A 464 -13.16 0.76 7.39
CA ASP A 464 -14.38 1.42 7.90
C ASP A 464 -15.33 1.77 6.75
N TYR A 465 -14.78 2.23 5.63
CA TYR A 465 -15.52 2.42 4.38
C TYR A 465 -15.50 1.17 3.50
N GLN A 466 -16.69 0.71 3.12
CA GLN A 466 -16.91 -0.49 2.32
C GLN A 466 -17.26 -0.20 0.84
N GLY A 467 -17.26 1.07 0.43
CA GLY A 467 -17.66 1.47 -0.92
C GLY A 467 -19.18 1.50 -1.12
N ASP A 468 -19.61 1.41 -2.38
CA ASP A 468 -20.99 1.55 -2.86
C ASP A 468 -21.91 0.33 -2.63
N GLY A 469 -21.56 -0.56 -1.70
CA GLY A 469 -22.48 -1.61 -1.26
C GLY A 469 -22.66 -2.79 -2.22
N GLY A 470 -21.76 -3.03 -3.18
CA GLY A 470 -21.64 -4.33 -3.84
C GLY A 470 -21.53 -4.35 -5.38
N VAL A 471 -21.38 -3.21 -6.04
CA VAL A 471 -21.13 -3.20 -7.49
C VAL A 471 -19.67 -3.60 -7.75
N LYS A 472 -19.44 -4.88 -8.07
CA LYS A 472 -18.10 -5.41 -8.39
C LYS A 472 -17.67 -5.06 -9.81
N VAL A 473 -17.72 -3.79 -10.19
CA VAL A 473 -17.04 -3.36 -11.43
C VAL A 473 -15.59 -3.10 -11.06
N SER A 474 -14.71 -4.02 -11.46
CA SER A 474 -13.27 -3.92 -11.21
C SER A 474 -12.50 -3.25 -12.35
N ARG A 475 -13.17 -2.95 -13.47
CA ARG A 475 -12.54 -2.46 -14.70
C ARG A 475 -13.50 -1.71 -15.62
N THR A 476 -13.00 -0.64 -16.24
CA THR A 476 -13.60 0.08 -17.38
C THR A 476 -12.79 -0.16 -18.67
N ASP A 477 -13.23 0.41 -19.80
CA ASP A 477 -12.41 0.38 -21.03
C ASP A 477 -11.05 1.06 -20.84
N GLU A 478 -10.96 2.05 -19.94
CA GLU A 478 -9.74 2.81 -19.69
C GLU A 478 -8.76 2.11 -18.72
N GLY A 479 -9.25 1.18 -17.89
CA GLY A 479 -8.38 0.49 -16.94
C GLY A 479 -9.09 -0.06 -15.69
N PRO A 480 -8.31 -0.67 -14.78
CA PRO A 480 -8.80 -1.17 -13.51
C PRO A 480 -9.29 -0.03 -12.61
N ILE A 481 -10.24 -0.36 -11.73
CA ILE A 481 -10.81 0.57 -10.76
C ILE A 481 -10.29 0.21 -9.37
N VAL A 482 -9.72 1.20 -8.69
CA VAL A 482 -9.22 1.06 -7.31
C VAL A 482 -9.76 2.21 -6.47
N ASP A 483 -10.59 1.88 -5.49
CA ASP A 483 -11.11 2.83 -4.52
C ASP A 483 -10.03 3.17 -3.47
N VAL A 484 -9.44 4.35 -3.61
CA VAL A 484 -8.34 4.82 -2.75
C VAL A 484 -8.80 5.10 -1.32
N PHE A 485 -10.06 5.50 -1.10
CA PHE A 485 -10.58 5.70 0.26
C PHE A 485 -10.69 4.36 0.99
N ARG A 486 -11.13 3.32 0.29
CA ARG A 486 -11.15 1.96 0.83
C ARG A 486 -9.73 1.44 1.11
N VAL A 487 -8.78 1.65 0.19
CA VAL A 487 -7.36 1.28 0.42
C VAL A 487 -6.80 2.03 1.63
N HIS A 488 -7.09 3.33 1.78
CA HIS A 488 -6.67 4.14 2.92
C HIS A 488 -7.14 3.53 4.24
N ASP A 489 -8.42 3.18 4.35
CA ASP A 489 -8.98 2.60 5.57
C ASP A 489 -8.41 1.21 5.86
N ILE A 490 -8.28 0.37 4.82
CA ILE A 490 -7.65 -0.96 4.94
C ILE A 490 -6.23 -0.83 5.46
N VAL A 491 -5.41 0.04 4.88
CA VAL A 491 -4.03 0.23 5.33
C VAL A 491 -4.01 0.78 6.76
N SER A 492 -4.89 1.72 7.09
CA SER A 492 -4.96 2.32 8.43
C SER A 492 -5.32 1.33 9.53
N ARG A 493 -6.12 0.29 9.22
CA ARG A 493 -6.56 -0.72 10.20
C ARG A 493 -5.68 -1.96 10.24
N ASN A 494 -5.01 -2.30 9.12
CA ASN A 494 -4.37 -3.60 8.94
C ASN A 494 -2.86 -3.53 8.68
N ALA A 495 -2.26 -2.33 8.51
CA ALA A 495 -0.83 -2.23 8.32
C ALA A 495 -0.05 -2.52 9.61
N PHE A 496 1.11 -3.13 9.47
CA PHE A 496 2.00 -3.47 10.57
C PHE A 496 3.29 -2.65 10.51
N GLY A 497 3.67 -2.09 11.65
CA GLY A 497 5.01 -1.54 11.87
C GLY A 497 6.04 -2.65 12.07
N VAL A 498 7.21 -2.49 11.45
CA VAL A 498 8.38 -3.36 11.62
C VAL A 498 9.51 -2.54 12.24
N CYS A 499 9.82 -2.83 13.50
CA CYS A 499 10.96 -2.26 14.21
C CYS A 499 12.16 -3.21 14.13
N HIS A 500 13.33 -2.68 13.81
CA HIS A 500 14.58 -3.46 13.80
C HIS A 500 15.07 -3.61 15.26
N GLN A 501 14.89 -4.77 15.87
CA GLN A 501 15.47 -5.08 17.19
C GLN A 501 16.95 -5.52 17.08
N GLN A 502 17.80 -4.71 16.44
CA GLN A 502 19.24 -4.94 16.46
C GLN A 502 19.98 -3.72 17.02
N GLY A 503 20.58 -3.91 18.19
CA GLY A 503 21.68 -3.09 18.70
C GLY A 503 21.27 -1.95 19.60
N ASN A 504 22.02 -1.77 20.68
CA ASN A 504 21.88 -0.74 21.71
C ASN A 504 22.30 0.67 21.23
N ASP A 505 22.22 0.95 19.93
CA ASP A 505 22.60 2.25 19.36
C ASP A 505 21.34 3.06 19.09
N GLY A 506 21.10 4.06 19.94
CA GLY A 506 20.02 5.03 19.89
C GLY A 506 20.05 5.96 18.68
N THR A 507 20.29 5.44 17.48
CA THR A 507 20.19 6.15 16.21
C THR A 507 18.86 5.79 15.56
N ASN A 508 17.97 6.79 15.43
CA ASN A 508 16.65 6.78 14.80
C ASN A 508 16.29 5.47 14.06
N SER A 509 15.63 4.55 14.76
CA SER A 509 15.00 3.38 14.15
C SER A 509 14.01 3.87 13.09
N LYS A 510 14.37 3.75 11.82
CA LYS A 510 13.45 4.01 10.70
C LYS A 510 12.31 2.99 10.80
N THR A 511 11.15 3.43 11.28
CA THR A 511 9.94 2.61 11.32
C THR A 511 9.55 2.23 9.90
N ARG A 512 9.59 0.94 9.60
CA ARG A 512 9.12 0.39 8.33
C ARG A 512 7.67 -0.03 8.48
N THR A 513 6.91 0.01 7.40
CA THR A 513 5.50 -0.40 7.43
C THR A 513 5.20 -1.34 6.27
N GLY A 514 4.28 -2.26 6.48
CA GLY A 514 3.82 -3.13 5.41
C GLY A 514 2.40 -3.62 5.62
N LEU A 515 1.82 -4.14 4.55
CA LEU A 515 0.51 -4.78 4.53
C LEU A 515 0.71 -6.28 4.26
N TRP A 516 0.19 -7.13 5.14
CA TRP A 516 0.18 -8.58 5.02
C TRP A 516 -1.27 -9.03 5.01
N ILE A 517 -1.72 -9.66 3.92
CA ILE A 517 -3.15 -9.91 3.67
C ILE A 517 -3.68 -10.96 4.65
N TRP A 518 -2.95 -12.04 4.87
CA TRP A 518 -3.38 -13.10 5.77
C TRP A 518 -3.28 -12.65 7.23
N ALA A 519 -2.17 -12.01 7.60
CA ALA A 519 -1.97 -11.50 8.96
C ALA A 519 -2.96 -10.39 9.36
N ALA A 520 -3.54 -9.66 8.40
CA ALA A 520 -4.58 -8.66 8.66
C ALA A 520 -5.83 -9.23 9.34
N TYR A 521 -6.09 -10.53 9.21
CA TYR A 521 -7.21 -11.21 9.87
C TYR A 521 -6.94 -11.56 11.34
N ILE A 522 -5.73 -11.35 11.85
CA ILE A 522 -5.37 -11.77 13.20
C ILE A 522 -5.86 -10.76 14.20
N ASN A 523 -6.58 -11.28 15.19
CA ASN A 523 -7.27 -10.51 16.20
C ASN A 523 -6.39 -10.24 17.43
N HIS A 524 -6.66 -9.14 18.16
CA HIS A 524 -5.94 -8.79 19.39
C HIS A 524 -6.21 -9.70 20.61
N SER A 525 -5.22 -10.00 21.43
CA SER A 525 -5.42 -10.34 22.84
C SER A 525 -4.22 -9.89 23.67
N CYS A 526 -4.46 -9.39 24.88
CA CYS A 526 -3.38 -9.07 25.81
C CYS A 526 -2.70 -10.35 26.36
N VAL A 527 -3.34 -11.50 26.19
CA VAL A 527 -2.81 -12.84 26.45
C VAL A 527 -2.78 -13.64 25.14
N ALA A 528 -2.07 -13.09 24.17
CA ALA A 528 -1.89 -13.67 22.84
C ALA A 528 -1.35 -15.11 22.94
N ASN A 529 -1.79 -15.98 22.04
CA ASN A 529 -1.26 -17.34 21.90
C ASN A 529 -0.16 -17.44 20.83
N THR A 530 0.20 -16.32 20.19
CA THR A 530 1.30 -16.25 19.23
C THR A 530 2.25 -15.08 19.48
N GLU A 531 3.50 -15.27 19.07
CA GLU A 531 4.56 -14.26 19.03
C GLU A 531 4.90 -13.91 17.59
N LYS A 532 5.05 -12.61 17.31
CA LYS A 532 5.33 -12.05 15.99
C LYS A 532 6.79 -11.67 15.85
N GLU A 533 7.43 -12.19 14.81
CA GLU A 533 8.79 -11.84 14.39
C GLU A 533 8.78 -11.36 12.94
N ASN A 534 9.75 -10.54 12.55
CA ASN A 534 9.92 -10.13 11.15
C ASN A 534 11.35 -10.34 10.68
N ILE A 535 11.52 -10.81 9.44
CA ILE A 535 12.80 -10.88 8.73
C ILE A 535 12.63 -10.14 7.41
N GLY A 536 13.10 -8.90 7.34
CA GLY A 536 12.84 -8.04 6.19
C GLY A 536 11.34 -7.81 6.01
N ASP A 537 10.81 -8.18 4.85
CA ASP A 537 9.38 -8.12 4.49
C ASP A 537 8.59 -9.41 4.78
N ILE A 538 9.19 -10.37 5.50
CA ILE A 538 8.51 -11.60 5.96
C ILE A 538 8.06 -11.43 7.40
N MET A 539 6.77 -11.68 7.65
CA MET A 539 6.20 -11.84 8.98
C MET A 539 6.14 -13.32 9.35
N ILE A 540 6.64 -13.68 10.53
CA ILE A 540 6.61 -15.03 11.07
C ILE A 540 5.83 -15.00 12.39
N LEU A 541 4.84 -15.88 12.53
CA LEU A 541 4.12 -16.09 13.76
C LEU A 541 4.43 -17.47 14.33
N ARG A 542 4.82 -17.50 15.59
CA ARG A 542 5.08 -18.73 16.35
C ARG A 542 4.07 -18.90 17.45
N ALA A 543 3.69 -20.14 17.74
CA ALA A 543 2.82 -20.44 18.86
C ALA A 543 3.56 -20.17 20.18
N ALA A 544 3.05 -19.27 21.02
CA ALA A 544 3.62 -18.98 22.34
C ALA A 544 3.32 -20.09 23.36
N ARG A 545 2.26 -20.85 23.10
CA ARG A 545 1.80 -22.03 23.85
C ARG A 545 1.14 -23.02 22.89
N PRO A 546 0.82 -24.25 23.30
CA PRO A 546 -0.01 -25.13 22.46
C PRO A 546 -1.33 -24.44 22.10
N ILE A 547 -1.72 -24.54 20.82
CA ILE A 547 -2.95 -24.02 20.24
C ILE A 547 -3.76 -25.21 19.75
N ALA A 548 -5.00 -25.33 20.22
CA ALA A 548 -5.87 -26.42 19.79
C ALA A 548 -6.52 -26.13 18.42
N THR A 549 -6.90 -27.18 17.71
CA THR A 549 -7.70 -27.09 16.48
C THR A 549 -8.99 -26.28 16.75
N GLY A 550 -9.29 -25.33 15.88
CA GLY A 550 -10.44 -24.44 16.00
C GLY A 550 -10.26 -23.28 17.00
N GLU A 551 -9.11 -23.17 17.65
CA GLU A 551 -8.78 -22.03 18.51
C GLU A 551 -8.40 -20.79 17.67
N GLU A 552 -8.81 -19.59 18.09
CA GLU A 552 -8.47 -18.33 17.42
C GLU A 552 -6.99 -18.00 17.59
N ILE A 553 -6.32 -17.62 16.50
CA ILE A 553 -4.94 -17.13 16.49
C ILE A 553 -4.95 -15.65 16.88
N LEU A 554 -4.17 -15.29 17.91
CA LEU A 554 -4.21 -13.98 18.54
C LEU A 554 -2.81 -13.40 18.71
N ILE A 555 -2.66 -12.10 18.47
CA ILE A 555 -1.44 -11.30 18.73
C ILE A 555 -1.74 -10.14 19.68
N SER A 556 -0.70 -9.57 20.31
CA SER A 556 -0.85 -8.31 21.03
C SER A 556 -0.67 -7.11 20.08
N TYR A 557 -1.60 -6.16 20.10
CA TYR A 557 -1.53 -4.92 19.32
C TYR A 557 -0.91 -3.79 20.14
N ALA A 558 -1.05 -3.84 21.46
CA ALA A 558 -0.63 -2.81 22.39
C ALA A 558 0.19 -3.43 23.51
N GLU A 559 1.33 -2.81 23.82
CA GLU A 559 2.33 -3.34 24.74
C GLU A 559 2.33 -2.63 26.12
N SER A 560 1.38 -1.73 26.39
CA SER A 560 1.31 -1.09 27.71
C SER A 560 0.91 -2.08 28.80
N SER A 561 1.67 -2.05 29.89
CA SER A 561 1.37 -2.79 31.11
C SER A 561 0.21 -2.17 31.91
N ASP A 562 -0.14 -0.91 31.64
CA ASP A 562 -1.28 -0.24 32.27
C ASP A 562 -2.56 -0.52 31.50
N TYR A 563 -3.60 -0.93 32.22
CA TYR A 563 -4.90 -1.27 31.64
C TYR A 563 -5.57 -0.06 30.98
N ASP A 564 -5.63 1.11 31.65
CA ASP A 564 -6.40 2.25 31.13
C ASP A 564 -5.70 2.85 29.90
N GLU A 565 -4.36 2.94 29.91
CA GLU A 565 -3.57 3.34 28.73
C GLU A 565 -3.76 2.37 27.57
N ARG A 566 -3.73 1.05 27.84
CA ARG A 566 -3.89 0.04 26.80
C ARG A 566 -5.29 0.07 26.19
N GLN A 567 -6.34 0.21 27.00
CA GLN A 567 -7.71 0.35 26.48
C GLN A 567 -7.89 1.65 25.69
N ALA A 568 -7.32 2.76 26.17
CA ALA A 568 -7.36 4.03 25.45
C ALA A 568 -6.65 3.94 24.09
N ALA A 569 -5.48 3.29 24.02
CA ALA A 569 -4.75 3.06 22.77
C ALA A 569 -5.55 2.20 21.78
N LEU A 570 -6.17 1.11 22.26
CA LEU A 570 -7.01 0.24 21.44
C LEU A 570 -8.25 0.97 20.89
N MET A 571 -8.93 1.75 21.73
CA MET A 571 -10.08 2.55 21.33
C MET A 571 -9.73 3.68 20.36
N THR A 572 -8.56 4.31 20.54
CA THR A 572 -8.12 5.41 19.68
C THR A 572 -7.76 4.91 18.29
N THR A 573 -6.94 3.86 18.21
CA THR A 573 -6.38 3.37 16.95
C THR A 573 -7.29 2.39 16.22
N TRP A 574 -7.94 1.45 16.93
CA TRP A 574 -8.77 0.39 16.33
C TRP A 574 -10.26 0.51 16.66
N GLY A 575 -10.64 1.29 17.67
CA GLY A 575 -12.05 1.55 17.96
C GLY A 575 -12.77 0.44 18.75
N PHE A 576 -12.06 -0.40 19.49
CA PHE A 576 -12.67 -1.46 20.31
C PHE A 576 -12.09 -1.53 21.74
N GLU A 577 -12.91 -2.00 22.69
CA GLU A 577 -12.49 -2.32 24.07
C GLU A 577 -12.08 -3.80 24.13
N CYS A 578 -10.90 -4.10 24.68
CA CYS A 578 -10.44 -5.48 24.81
C CYS A 578 -11.12 -6.18 26.00
N GLY A 579 -11.87 -7.24 25.70
CA GLY A 579 -12.54 -8.10 26.69
C GLY A 579 -11.81 -9.40 27.04
N CYS A 580 -10.49 -9.50 26.78
CA CYS A 580 -9.75 -10.74 27.09
C CYS A 580 -9.72 -11.04 28.61
N ALA A 581 -9.30 -12.25 28.99
CA ALA A 581 -9.27 -12.68 30.39
C ALA A 581 -8.44 -11.73 31.30
N LEU A 582 -7.30 -11.22 30.80
CA LEU A 582 -6.49 -10.24 31.53
C LEU A 582 -7.22 -8.92 31.73
N CYS A 583 -7.82 -8.37 30.67
CA CYS A 583 -8.55 -7.11 30.76
C CYS A 583 -9.79 -7.23 31.65
N THR A 584 -10.46 -8.37 31.64
CA THR A 584 -11.60 -8.65 32.54
C THR A 584 -11.15 -8.66 34.00
N ALA A 585 -10.01 -9.31 34.31
CA ALA A 585 -9.43 -9.31 35.65
C ALA A 585 -9.05 -7.91 36.13
N GLU A 586 -8.34 -7.13 35.29
CA GLU A 586 -7.91 -5.77 35.62
C GLU A 586 -9.07 -4.78 35.75
N LYS A 587 -10.13 -4.96 34.95
CA LYS A 587 -11.34 -4.15 35.07
C LYS A 587 -11.97 -4.34 36.46
N ALA A 588 -11.98 -5.57 36.98
CA ALA A 588 -12.57 -5.94 38.26
C ALA A 588 -11.74 -5.51 39.50
N ASP A 589 -10.46 -5.15 39.35
CA ASP A 589 -9.63 -4.65 40.47
C ASP A 589 -10.06 -3.27 40.99
N GLY A 590 -10.83 -2.53 40.19
CA GLY A 590 -11.24 -1.16 40.48
C GLY A 590 -10.13 -0.13 40.23
N SER A 591 -10.55 1.13 40.07
CA SER A 591 -9.66 2.24 39.67
C SER A 591 -8.56 2.54 40.69
N LEU A 592 -8.84 2.42 42.00
CA LEU A 592 -7.85 2.68 43.06
C LEU A 592 -6.69 1.68 43.04
N THR A 593 -7.00 0.39 42.91
CA THR A 593 -5.98 -0.67 42.82
C THR A 593 -5.13 -0.51 41.57
N ARG A 594 -5.76 -0.22 40.42
CA ARG A 594 -5.05 0.04 39.15
C ARG A 594 -4.15 1.27 39.25
N LYS A 595 -4.63 2.37 39.83
CA LYS A 595 -3.83 3.58 40.06
C LYS A 595 -2.61 3.30 40.93
N LYS A 596 -2.79 2.59 42.05
CA LYS A 596 -1.69 2.17 42.93
C LYS A 596 -0.67 1.29 42.19
N ARG A 597 -1.15 0.34 41.38
CA ARG A 597 -0.30 -0.51 40.54
C ARG A 597 0.52 0.32 39.54
N ARG A 598 -0.10 1.29 38.87
CA ARG A 598 0.56 2.21 37.94
C ARG A 598 1.66 3.03 38.62
N GLU A 599 1.38 3.59 39.79
CA GLU A 599 2.37 4.37 40.57
C GLU A 599 3.59 3.52 40.95
N LEU A 600 3.35 2.33 41.51
CA LEU A 600 4.42 1.38 41.87
C LEU A 600 5.21 0.89 40.64
N ALA A 601 4.52 0.64 39.52
CA ALA A 601 5.15 0.26 38.25
C ALA A 601 6.00 1.41 37.69
N GLY A 602 5.54 2.65 37.82
CA GLY A 602 6.31 3.85 37.47
C GLY A 602 7.59 3.98 38.29
N GLU A 603 7.52 3.79 39.61
CA GLU A 603 8.71 3.78 40.48
C GLU A 603 9.69 2.65 40.11
N ALA A 604 9.17 1.47 39.78
CA ALA A 604 9.96 0.34 39.32
C ALA A 604 10.66 0.62 37.98
N GLU A 605 9.95 1.22 37.03
CA GLU A 605 10.46 1.63 35.72
C GLU A 605 11.58 2.66 35.86
N GLU A 606 11.39 3.70 36.68
CA GLU A 606 12.42 4.70 36.95
C GLU A 606 13.67 4.10 37.58
N LEU A 607 13.51 3.14 38.50
CA LEU A 607 14.63 2.43 39.11
C LEU A 607 15.42 1.62 38.07
N VAL A 608 14.72 0.83 37.25
CA VAL A 608 15.31 -0.02 36.21
C VAL A 608 16.03 0.81 35.16
N LYS A 609 15.49 1.98 34.79
CA LYS A 609 16.13 2.94 33.88
C LYS A 609 17.38 3.59 34.48
N ARG A 610 17.32 3.98 35.75
CA ARG A 610 18.40 4.73 36.41
C ARG A 610 19.60 3.86 36.76
N VAL A 611 19.37 2.58 37.06
CA VAL A 611 20.42 1.68 37.55
C VAL A 611 20.48 0.43 36.68
N GLU A 612 21.56 0.29 35.93
CA GLU A 612 21.86 -0.97 35.24
C GLU A 612 22.03 -2.11 36.25
N TRP A 613 21.48 -3.28 35.90
CA TRP A 613 21.43 -4.46 36.79
C TRP A 613 22.83 -4.91 37.27
N ASN A 614 23.87 -4.73 36.45
CA ASN A 614 25.26 -5.10 36.76
C ASN A 614 25.97 -4.11 37.70
N LYS A 615 25.42 -2.90 37.89
CA LYS A 615 25.96 -1.87 38.79
C LYS A 615 25.13 -1.73 40.06
N ALA A 616 24.13 -2.59 40.24
CA ALA A 616 23.17 -2.50 41.33
C ALA A 616 23.79 -2.89 42.68
N LYS A 617 23.80 -1.96 43.63
CA LYS A 617 24.19 -2.23 45.02
C LYS A 617 23.10 -3.03 45.75
N ARG A 618 23.49 -3.72 46.84
CA ARG A 618 22.58 -4.52 47.69
C ARG A 618 21.31 -3.76 48.12
N LEU A 619 21.44 -2.48 48.48
CA LEU A 619 20.31 -1.62 48.84
C LEU A 619 19.33 -1.40 47.67
N THR A 620 19.85 -1.18 46.45
CA THR A 620 19.02 -1.02 45.24
C THR A 620 18.29 -2.31 44.91
N ILE A 621 18.98 -3.46 45.01
CA ILE A 621 18.35 -4.78 44.81
C ILE A 621 17.24 -4.99 45.84
N ALA A 622 17.46 -4.66 47.11
CA ALA A 622 16.43 -4.77 48.15
C ALA A 622 15.22 -3.85 47.87
N LYS A 623 15.46 -2.62 47.40
CA LYS A 623 14.39 -1.70 46.96
C LYS A 623 13.61 -2.28 45.79
N ALA A 624 14.29 -2.81 44.77
CA ALA A 624 13.66 -3.42 43.62
C ALA A 624 12.83 -4.67 44.00
N GLN A 625 13.33 -5.50 44.91
CA GLN A 625 12.58 -6.63 45.46
C GLN A 625 11.33 -6.18 46.21
N ARG A 626 11.40 -5.08 46.97
CA ARG A 626 10.25 -4.50 47.67
C ARG A 626 9.21 -4.02 46.66
N LEU A 627 9.60 -3.22 45.67
CA LEU A 627 8.70 -2.75 44.61
C LEU A 627 8.06 -3.93 43.86
N ALA A 628 8.81 -4.96 43.49
CA ALA A 628 8.26 -6.14 42.84
C ALA A 628 7.21 -6.86 43.70
N ARG A 629 7.40 -6.95 45.01
CA ARG A 629 6.41 -7.50 45.94
C ARG A 629 5.20 -6.59 46.11
N ASP A 630 5.41 -5.28 46.22
CA ASP A 630 4.33 -4.32 46.41
C ASP A 630 3.42 -4.27 45.18
N ILE A 631 4.00 -4.34 43.97
CA ILE A 631 3.25 -4.49 42.72
C ILE A 631 2.50 -5.82 42.73
N GLU A 632 3.15 -6.92 43.11
CA GLU A 632 2.52 -8.25 43.18
C GLU A 632 1.29 -8.26 44.09
N ASN A 633 1.38 -7.60 45.25
CA ASN A 633 0.30 -7.49 46.22
C ASN A 633 -0.91 -6.70 45.71
N THR A 634 -0.79 -6.01 44.57
CA THR A 634 -1.94 -5.38 43.90
C THR A 634 -2.76 -6.36 43.06
N TYR A 635 -2.29 -7.60 42.85
CA TYR A 635 -2.99 -8.62 42.08
C TYR A 635 -3.68 -9.62 43.00
N ASP A 636 -4.98 -9.85 42.77
CA ASP A 636 -5.72 -10.90 43.45
C ASP A 636 -5.26 -12.30 42.99
N GLY A 637 -4.94 -13.18 43.94
CA GLY A 637 -4.34 -14.48 43.63
C GLY A 637 -5.24 -15.42 42.83
N GLU A 638 -6.55 -15.42 43.11
CA GLU A 638 -7.53 -16.27 42.46
C GLU A 638 -7.90 -15.73 41.07
N ARG A 639 -8.18 -14.43 41.00
CA ARG A 639 -8.57 -13.75 39.76
C ARG A 639 -7.48 -13.80 38.68
N TYR A 640 -6.21 -13.73 39.10
CA TYR A 640 -5.06 -13.77 38.20
C TYR A 640 -4.45 -15.16 38.05
N ARG A 641 -5.15 -16.22 38.47
CA ARG A 641 -4.66 -17.59 38.28
C ARG A 641 -4.51 -17.90 36.79
N GLY A 642 -3.29 -18.23 36.37
CA GLY A 642 -2.97 -18.50 34.96
C GLY A 642 -2.89 -17.25 34.07
N LEU A 643 -2.99 -16.04 34.63
CA LEU A 643 -2.85 -14.77 33.91
C LEU A 643 -1.50 -14.11 34.21
N PRO A 644 -0.93 -13.38 33.23
CA PRO A 644 0.31 -12.66 33.46
C PRO A 644 0.10 -11.48 34.41
N ARG A 645 1.11 -11.21 35.25
CA ARG A 645 1.18 -10.05 36.14
C ARG A 645 2.08 -8.99 35.50
N VAL A 646 1.61 -8.41 34.39
CA VAL A 646 2.44 -7.67 33.40
C VAL A 646 3.27 -6.55 34.05
N ALA A 647 2.70 -5.80 34.99
CA ALA A 647 3.42 -4.72 35.69
C ALA A 647 4.65 -5.19 36.51
N THR A 648 4.76 -6.48 36.82
CA THR A 648 5.92 -7.03 37.54
C THR A 648 7.04 -7.51 36.62
N GLN A 649 6.78 -7.69 35.33
CA GLN A 649 7.66 -8.43 34.43
C GLN A 649 9.04 -7.77 34.31
N ARG A 650 9.09 -6.48 33.99
CA ARG A 650 10.35 -5.75 33.77
C ARG A 650 11.25 -5.72 35.01
N ILE A 651 10.68 -5.44 36.18
CA ILE A 651 11.46 -5.41 37.43
C ILE A 651 11.92 -6.81 37.85
N ARG A 652 11.13 -7.85 37.55
CA ARG A 652 11.54 -9.25 37.77
C ARG A 652 12.68 -9.65 36.85
N GLU A 653 12.62 -9.32 35.56
CA GLU A 653 13.70 -9.56 34.61
C GLU A 653 14.99 -8.86 35.06
N TRP A 654 14.90 -7.60 35.47
CA TRP A 654 16.02 -6.85 36.04
C TRP A 654 16.59 -7.53 37.29
N LEU A 655 15.73 -7.98 38.21
CA LEU A 655 16.15 -8.70 39.41
C LEU A 655 16.82 -10.05 39.10
N THR A 656 16.32 -10.78 38.11
CA THR A 656 16.91 -12.05 37.67
C THR A 656 18.31 -11.82 37.09
N ARG A 657 18.54 -10.73 36.36
CA ARG A 657 19.87 -10.35 35.84
C ARG A 657 20.80 -9.76 36.90
N ALA A 658 20.27 -9.14 37.96
CA ALA A 658 21.09 -8.58 39.04
C ALA A 658 21.54 -9.65 40.06
N ARG A 659 20.82 -10.76 40.19
CA ARG A 659 21.13 -11.88 41.11
C ARG A 659 22.39 -12.73 40.79
N PRO A 660 22.93 -12.85 39.56
CA PRO A 660 24.11 -13.68 39.28
C PRO A 660 25.45 -13.11 39.78
N GLN A 661 25.46 -12.04 40.59
CA GLN A 661 26.69 -11.38 41.07
C GLN A 661 26.80 -11.27 42.60
N LEU A 662 26.11 -12.13 43.36
CA LEU A 662 26.31 -12.26 44.82
C LEU A 662 26.96 -13.59 45.18
#